data_AF-A0A915V1D2-F1
#
_entry.id   AF-A0A915V1D2-F1
#
_cell.length_a   1.000
_cell.length_b   1.000
_cell.length_c   1.000
_cell.angle_alpha   90.00
_cell.angle_beta   90.00
_cell.angle_gamma   90.00
#
_symmetry.space_group_name_H-M   'P 1'
#
loop_
_entity.id
_entity.type
_entity.pdbx_description
1 polymer ?
#
loop_
_entity_poly.entity_id
_entity_poly.type
_entity_poly.pdbx_seq_one_letter_code
_entity_poly.pdbx_strand_id
1 'polypeptide(L)'
;MISGNMSGINFAGLATGIDTESIIQKLTELQARPMQRLMVRKSQLQSRMSAFDQFRGLVNSLASAAGALSVNSAFNSVRGTSSDTQVATITSSTEAIPGAYELRVRKLAQAHKIVSGAHTSATAELGASGQFMVNGKVITLQSTDTLQTVAQKINAAGAGVTASVLNTDNGAYLTLTANETGKNSKIQLADVGGWQVLSPTLKLVSYDEFIRNQQNNAALSDRFRDSGQTLAQVFGMTSPPNGTIQINGQSIAVDFATDTLASLVGKINGAGAGVTASLVTETENGTTYYRLKIDGGSSLPTFVDDQNILKNLGVLQNGYQNELVQAQDAEFTIDGFEFRRSRNQVNDAIQGVTINLLSADADNPKTAILTLSRDAEAAKGAVTNFVNAFNSIVDFLKQNASINKDTLQAGVLFGDTTVSTVVDGLINRTISAIPNLQDGLRVLAQVGVQLGQDGKLSFDEGKFTQALSQDLQGVMRLFAASGRATDPNISFVSSTDKTKASPLEGYEVVITQAATRAQATAGVAQTSASTTTETLTFSGALFGNTPVNLTIAAGSTLNDTVNLINNDSRLRNRVVASVEDGKLVIRAVNYGSASNFTVVSNLAAASDNSGIGTTAINAEGLDVQGTINGEAATGRGQFLTGNSDNPNTAGLQIRVTATAPGTYGRVHFTRGVADQVRLFARQATDIVNGDIQNASNTLRDQMSAIDRQMESIREEVNRRQLMLREQFARMERAISQMQSQGARLAALASSLPRVGIAGF
;
A
#
# COMPACT_ATOMS: atom_id res chain seq x y z
N MET A 1 -34.31 38.76 14.04
CA MET A 1 -34.85 40.06 13.64
C MET A 1 -36.25 39.86 13.09
N ILE A 2 -37.27 40.28 13.82
CA ILE A 2 -38.52 40.81 13.25
C ILE A 2 -38.77 42.10 14.03
N SER A 3 -38.59 43.22 13.33
CA SER A 3 -38.89 44.57 13.77
C SER A 3 -40.36 44.86 13.48
N GLY A 4 -41.03 45.57 14.38
CA GLY A 4 -42.45 45.90 14.27
C GLY A 4 -42.93 46.84 15.38
N ASN A 5 -42.36 48.05 15.40
CA ASN A 5 -42.99 49.34 15.77
C ASN A 5 -44.30 49.34 16.57
N MET A 6 -44.31 49.86 17.81
CA MET A 6 -44.68 51.26 18.11
C MET A 6 -44.87 51.48 19.62
N SER A 7 -43.94 52.28 20.17
CA SER A 7 -44.13 53.31 21.20
C SER A 7 -45.46 53.31 21.99
N GLY A 8 -45.39 52.79 23.20
CA GLY A 8 -46.20 53.22 24.33
C GLY A 8 -45.27 53.35 25.52
N ILE A 9 -44.90 54.58 25.89
CA ILE A 9 -44.18 54.82 27.14
C ILE A 9 -45.15 54.46 28.27
N ASN A 10 -44.99 53.25 28.84
CA ASN A 10 -45.71 52.82 30.03
C ASN A 10 -45.04 53.49 31.24
N PHE A 11 -45.64 54.58 31.73
CA PHE A 11 -45.27 55.17 33.00
C PHE A 11 -45.84 54.32 34.13
N ALA A 12 -45.10 53.29 34.54
CA ALA A 12 -45.43 52.47 35.70
C ALA A 12 -45.19 53.27 37.00
N GLY A 13 -46.15 53.25 37.93
CA GLY A 13 -45.97 53.69 39.32
C GLY A 13 -46.40 55.13 39.64
N LEU A 14 -46.96 55.89 38.71
CA LEU A 14 -47.33 57.31 38.96
C LEU A 14 -48.52 57.47 39.91
N ALA A 15 -49.43 56.49 39.99
CA ALA A 15 -50.61 56.58 40.86
C ALA A 15 -50.36 56.04 42.28
N THR A 16 -49.42 55.11 42.49
CA THR A 16 -49.25 54.41 43.78
C THR A 16 -47.91 54.65 44.47
N GLY A 17 -46.88 55.11 43.76
CA GLY A 17 -45.51 55.17 44.27
C GLY A 17 -44.85 53.80 44.45
N ILE A 18 -45.44 52.71 43.95
CA ILE A 18 -44.91 51.35 44.05
C ILE A 18 -44.12 51.00 42.78
N ASP A 19 -42.87 50.57 42.95
CA ASP A 19 -42.03 50.04 41.87
C ASP A 19 -42.48 48.62 41.50
N THR A 20 -43.51 48.56 40.66
CA THR A 20 -44.13 47.32 40.21
C THR A 20 -43.20 46.47 39.34
N GLU A 21 -42.30 47.08 38.58
CA GLU A 21 -41.35 46.35 37.74
C GLU A 21 -40.32 45.60 38.61
N SER A 22 -39.80 46.23 39.66
CA SER A 22 -38.91 45.58 40.64
C SER A 22 -39.58 44.40 41.36
N ILE A 23 -40.88 44.51 41.68
CA ILE A 23 -41.65 43.41 42.30
C ILE A 23 -41.85 42.26 41.30
N ILE A 24 -42.20 42.56 40.06
CA ILE A 24 -42.33 41.55 38.99
C ILE A 24 -40.99 40.85 38.76
N GLN A 25 -39.88 41.59 38.76
CA GLN A 25 -38.54 41.04 38.59
C GLN A 25 -38.15 40.10 39.74
N LYS A 26 -38.37 40.49 41.00
CA LYS A 26 -38.10 39.62 42.17
C LYS A 26 -39.00 38.37 42.19
N LEU A 27 -40.25 38.47 41.77
CA LEU A 27 -41.16 37.33 41.69
C LEU A 27 -40.77 36.37 40.57
N THR A 28 -40.36 36.88 39.41
CA THR A 28 -39.88 36.06 38.29
C THR A 28 -38.54 35.40 38.59
N GLU A 29 -37.62 36.07 39.30
CA GLU A 29 -36.36 35.49 39.79
C GLU A 29 -36.59 34.31 40.76
N LEU A 30 -37.53 34.44 41.69
CA LEU A 30 -37.88 33.36 42.62
C LEU A 30 -38.42 32.13 41.85
N GLN A 31 -39.24 32.37 40.82
CA GLN A 31 -39.79 31.33 39.95
C GLN A 31 -38.73 30.70 39.02
N ALA A 32 -37.59 31.36 38.79
CA ALA A 32 -36.47 30.83 38.00
C ALA A 32 -35.51 29.91 38.79
N ARG A 33 -35.61 29.80 40.13
CA ARG A 33 -34.75 28.93 40.95
C ARG A 33 -34.73 27.45 40.53
N PRO A 34 -35.85 26.80 40.15
CA PRO A 34 -35.84 25.42 39.65
C PRO A 34 -35.00 25.27 38.39
N MET A 35 -35.00 26.28 37.50
CA MET A 35 -34.18 26.30 36.29
C MET A 35 -32.69 26.32 36.64
N GLN A 36 -32.26 27.10 37.64
CA GLN A 36 -30.86 27.11 38.09
C GLN A 36 -30.40 25.74 38.61
N ARG A 37 -31.25 25.03 39.37
CA ARG A 37 -30.95 23.67 39.83
C ARG A 37 -30.83 22.68 38.66
N LEU A 38 -31.71 22.79 37.66
CA LEU A 38 -31.65 21.98 36.45
C LEU A 38 -30.41 22.28 35.60
N MET A 39 -30.00 23.55 35.50
CA MET A 39 -28.75 23.95 34.83
C MET A 39 -27.52 23.34 35.51
N VAL A 40 -27.45 23.37 36.85
CA VAL A 40 -26.37 22.70 37.61
C VAL A 40 -26.38 21.20 37.36
N ARG A 41 -27.54 20.56 37.41
CA ARG A 41 -27.67 19.12 37.11
C ARG A 41 -27.26 18.79 35.68
N LYS A 42 -27.65 19.59 34.70
CA LYS A 42 -27.24 19.43 33.30
C LYS A 42 -25.73 19.56 33.15
N SER A 43 -25.12 20.56 33.79
CA SER A 43 -23.67 20.73 33.80
C SER A 43 -22.95 19.51 34.37
N GLN A 44 -23.45 18.94 35.47
CA GLN A 44 -22.90 17.70 36.03
C GLN A 44 -23.02 16.50 35.07
N LEU A 45 -24.17 16.33 34.40
CA LEU A 45 -24.34 15.27 33.39
C LEU A 45 -23.44 15.49 32.17
N GLN A 46 -23.24 16.75 31.76
CA GLN A 46 -22.33 17.10 30.67
C GLN A 46 -20.88 16.78 31.02
N SER A 47 -20.44 17.06 32.25
CA SER A 47 -19.11 16.65 32.73
C SER A 47 -18.96 15.12 32.78
N ARG A 48 -20.00 14.39 33.20
CA ARG A 48 -20.03 12.92 33.15
C ARG A 48 -19.92 12.39 31.72
N MET A 49 -20.64 13.00 30.78
CA MET A 49 -20.57 12.64 29.36
C MET A 49 -19.14 12.82 28.82
N SER A 50 -18.53 13.99 29.06
CA SER A 50 -17.16 14.26 28.63
C SER A 50 -16.17 13.23 29.21
N ALA A 51 -16.37 12.82 30.46
CA ALA A 51 -15.55 11.78 31.09
C ALA A 51 -15.76 10.40 30.44
N PHE A 52 -16.99 10.03 30.07
CA PHE A 52 -17.26 8.80 29.31
C PHE A 52 -16.65 8.82 27.91
N ASP A 53 -16.69 9.96 27.21
CA ASP A 53 -16.07 10.11 25.90
C ASP A 53 -14.54 9.97 25.99
N GLN A 54 -13.92 10.55 27.02
CA GLN A 54 -12.50 10.35 27.33
C GLN A 54 -12.19 8.88 27.65
N PHE A 55 -12.98 8.25 28.52
CA PHE A 55 -12.83 6.84 28.86
C PHE A 55 -12.94 5.93 27.63
N ARG A 56 -13.95 6.16 26.77
CA ARG A 56 -14.10 5.46 25.49
C ARG A 56 -12.87 5.64 24.60
N GLY A 57 -12.34 6.87 24.52
CA GLY A 57 -11.11 7.16 23.79
C GLY A 57 -9.92 6.34 24.30
N LEU A 58 -9.73 6.25 25.61
CA LEU A 58 -8.67 5.46 26.23
C LEU A 58 -8.84 3.95 26.00
N VAL A 59 -10.06 3.42 26.12
CA VAL A 59 -10.35 2.00 25.84
C VAL A 59 -10.12 1.67 24.36
N ASN A 60 -10.45 2.58 23.43
CA ASN A 60 -10.13 2.42 22.00
C ASN A 60 -8.62 2.47 21.72
N SER A 61 -7.87 3.33 22.41
CA SER A 61 -6.42 3.36 22.33
C SER A 61 -5.80 2.04 22.81
N LEU A 62 -6.30 1.48 23.91
CA LEU A 62 -5.91 0.15 24.37
C LEU A 62 -6.28 -0.95 23.35
N ALA A 63 -7.48 -0.90 22.78
CA ALA A 63 -7.90 -1.85 21.74
C ALA A 63 -6.97 -1.80 20.52
N SER A 64 -6.50 -0.60 20.16
CA SER A 64 -5.57 -0.40 19.04
C SER A 64 -4.17 -0.93 19.35
N ALA A 65 -3.63 -0.63 20.54
CA ALA A 65 -2.34 -1.15 20.99
C ALA A 65 -2.35 -2.68 21.12
N ALA A 66 -3.43 -3.24 21.68
CA ALA A 66 -3.65 -4.68 21.76
C ALA A 66 -3.82 -5.32 20.36
N GLY A 67 -4.47 -4.61 19.42
CA GLY A 67 -4.54 -5.00 18.01
C GLY A 67 -3.19 -5.11 17.34
N ALA A 68 -2.31 -4.14 17.54
CA ALA A 68 -0.95 -4.18 17.02
C ALA A 68 -0.16 -5.40 17.55
N LEU A 69 -0.37 -5.80 18.81
CA LEU A 69 0.24 -7.01 19.39
C LEU A 69 -0.45 -8.31 18.98
N SER A 70 -1.70 -8.26 18.52
CA SER A 70 -2.46 -9.47 18.18
C SER A 70 -2.09 -10.10 16.83
N VAL A 71 -1.17 -9.46 16.06
CA VAL A 71 -0.74 -9.92 14.74
C VAL A 71 0.69 -10.47 14.77
N ASN A 72 0.93 -11.57 14.04
CA ASN A 72 2.22 -12.26 14.02
C ASN A 72 3.38 -11.38 13.52
N SER A 73 3.10 -10.40 12.65
CA SER A 73 4.10 -9.47 12.13
C SER A 73 4.74 -8.59 13.21
N ALA A 74 4.06 -8.38 14.35
CA ALA A 74 4.59 -7.61 15.48
C ALA A 74 5.81 -8.27 16.13
N PHE A 75 6.01 -9.58 15.94
CA PHE A 75 7.09 -10.36 16.55
C PHE A 75 8.05 -10.99 15.53
N ASN A 76 7.71 -10.93 14.24
CA ASN A 76 8.49 -11.52 13.14
C ASN A 76 9.10 -10.48 12.20
N SER A 77 9.14 -9.20 12.59
CA SER A 77 9.92 -8.20 11.87
C SER A 77 11.41 -8.56 11.88
N VAL A 78 12.07 -8.33 10.76
CA VAL A 78 13.52 -8.51 10.61
C VAL A 78 14.14 -7.15 10.38
N ARG A 79 15.26 -6.90 11.05
CA ARG A 79 16.05 -5.67 10.95
C ARG A 79 17.41 -5.99 10.35
N GLY A 80 17.75 -5.26 9.30
CA GLY A 80 19.09 -5.22 8.74
C GLY A 80 19.96 -4.19 9.46
N THR A 81 21.20 -4.55 9.74
CA THR A 81 22.28 -3.64 10.17
C THR A 81 23.52 -3.88 9.31
N SER A 82 24.33 -2.84 9.15
CA SER A 82 25.64 -2.92 8.49
C SER A 82 26.72 -2.58 9.50
N SER A 83 27.82 -3.33 9.51
CA SER A 83 29.00 -3.01 10.33
C SER A 83 29.74 -1.76 9.85
N ASP A 84 29.54 -1.35 8.59
CA ASP A 84 30.09 -0.11 8.02
C ASP A 84 29.03 0.56 7.12
N THR A 85 28.34 1.55 7.66
CA THR A 85 27.28 2.30 6.97
C THR A 85 27.80 3.29 5.93
N GLN A 86 29.12 3.51 5.85
CA GLN A 86 29.73 4.29 4.76
C GLN A 86 29.96 3.44 3.51
N VAL A 87 30.11 2.12 3.67
CA VAL A 87 30.21 1.17 2.55
C VAL A 87 28.83 0.88 1.99
N ALA A 88 27.88 0.48 2.86
CA ALA A 88 26.51 0.20 2.46
C ALA A 88 25.52 0.31 3.61
N THR A 89 24.28 0.63 3.26
CA THR A 89 23.13 0.49 4.16
C THR A 89 22.23 -0.65 3.69
N ILE A 90 21.45 -1.21 4.62
CA ILE A 90 20.57 -2.34 4.36
C ILE A 90 19.20 -2.10 4.99
N THR A 91 18.16 -2.46 4.26
CA THR A 91 16.80 -2.56 4.76
C THR A 91 16.25 -3.96 4.49
N SER A 92 15.30 -4.38 5.32
CA SER A 92 14.72 -5.72 5.28
C SER A 92 13.19 -5.66 5.34
N SER A 93 12.56 -6.60 4.66
CA SER A 93 11.12 -6.85 4.71
C SER A 93 10.80 -8.01 5.65
N THR A 94 9.52 -8.34 5.81
CA THR A 94 9.06 -9.50 6.58
C THR A 94 9.41 -10.85 5.94
N GLU A 95 9.85 -10.86 4.68
CA GLU A 95 10.31 -12.07 3.98
C GLU A 95 11.80 -12.36 4.20
N ALA A 96 12.54 -11.40 4.75
CA ALA A 96 13.96 -11.59 5.03
C ALA A 96 14.15 -12.67 6.09
N ILE A 97 15.15 -13.54 5.89
CA ILE A 97 15.50 -14.59 6.85
C ILE A 97 16.72 -14.10 7.66
N PRO A 98 16.72 -14.25 9.00
CA PRO A 98 17.89 -13.89 9.80
C PRO A 98 19.17 -14.60 9.35
N GLY A 99 20.28 -13.86 9.32
CA GLY A 99 21.56 -14.31 8.78
C GLY A 99 22.59 -13.19 8.77
N ALA A 100 23.85 -13.51 8.49
CA ALA A 100 24.91 -12.52 8.30
C ALA A 100 25.60 -12.75 6.96
N TYR A 101 25.91 -11.67 6.26
CA TYR A 101 26.49 -11.69 4.92
C TYR A 101 27.70 -10.78 4.84
N GLU A 102 28.78 -11.25 4.20
CA GLU A 102 29.96 -10.46 3.92
C GLU A 102 29.79 -9.68 2.61
N LEU A 103 29.67 -8.36 2.69
CA LEU A 103 29.63 -7.48 1.52
C LEU A 103 31.01 -6.84 1.27
N ARG A 104 31.45 -6.85 0.00
CA ARG A 104 32.60 -6.07 -0.46
C ARG A 104 32.26 -5.37 -1.77
N VAL A 105 32.45 -4.07 -1.86
CA VAL A 105 32.07 -3.27 -3.04
C VAL A 105 33.33 -2.82 -3.78
N ARG A 106 33.50 -3.27 -5.02
CA ARG A 106 34.66 -2.94 -5.87
C ARG A 106 34.40 -1.73 -6.76
N LYS A 107 33.19 -1.64 -7.33
CA LYS A 107 32.77 -0.51 -8.16
C LYS A 107 31.33 -0.13 -7.84
N LEU A 108 31.04 1.16 -7.89
CA LEU A 108 29.68 1.67 -7.94
C LEU A 108 29.22 1.80 -9.38
N ALA A 109 27.92 1.63 -9.60
CA ALA A 109 27.30 1.98 -10.87
C ALA A 109 27.42 3.49 -11.08
N GLN A 110 27.84 3.92 -12.28
CA GLN A 110 27.95 5.32 -12.65
C GLN A 110 27.05 5.65 -13.84
N ALA A 111 26.51 6.87 -13.85
CA ALA A 111 25.73 7.41 -14.94
C ALA A 111 26.68 8.05 -15.96
N HIS A 112 26.49 7.72 -17.23
CA HIS A 112 27.32 8.23 -18.31
C HIS A 112 27.20 9.75 -18.43
N LYS A 113 28.32 10.45 -18.59
CA LYS A 113 28.34 11.90 -18.76
C LYS A 113 29.30 12.32 -19.85
N ILE A 114 28.79 13.08 -20.80
CA ILE A 114 29.56 13.64 -21.92
C ILE A 114 29.41 15.15 -21.97
N VAL A 115 30.39 15.81 -22.58
CA VAL A 115 30.39 17.26 -22.78
C VAL A 115 30.83 17.60 -24.20
N SER A 116 30.21 18.62 -24.78
CA SER A 116 30.59 19.14 -26.08
C SER A 116 32.01 19.75 -26.07
N GLY A 117 32.53 20.07 -27.25
CA GLY A 117 33.59 21.07 -27.39
C GLY A 117 33.12 22.48 -27.03
N ALA A 118 34.06 23.42 -26.92
CA ALA A 118 33.79 24.81 -26.58
C ALA A 118 32.98 25.54 -27.66
N HIS A 119 31.99 26.31 -27.22
CA HIS A 119 31.21 27.24 -28.04
C HIS A 119 31.42 28.67 -27.53
N THR A 120 31.28 29.65 -28.42
CA THR A 120 31.51 31.07 -28.08
C THR A 120 30.49 31.61 -27.08
N SER A 121 29.23 31.17 -27.16
CA SER A 121 28.16 31.59 -26.26
C SER A 121 27.07 30.53 -26.16
N ALA A 122 26.37 30.49 -25.02
CA ALA A 122 25.19 29.65 -24.81
C ALA A 122 23.95 30.15 -25.57
N THR A 123 23.90 31.45 -25.88
CA THR A 123 22.74 32.16 -26.44
C THR A 123 22.93 32.61 -27.89
N ALA A 124 24.12 32.43 -28.46
CA ALA A 124 24.34 32.68 -29.88
C ALA A 124 23.67 31.56 -30.71
N GLU A 125 23.09 31.95 -31.85
CA GLU A 125 22.53 31.01 -32.81
C GLU A 125 23.64 30.12 -33.39
N LEU A 126 23.37 28.81 -33.50
CA LEU A 126 24.29 27.81 -34.02
C LEU A 126 24.41 27.87 -35.56
N GLY A 127 23.45 28.50 -36.23
CA GLY A 127 23.50 28.74 -37.68
C GLY A 127 23.38 27.50 -38.56
N ALA A 128 22.97 26.36 -38.01
CA ALA A 128 22.84 25.09 -38.73
C ALA A 128 21.43 24.49 -38.53
N SER A 129 20.95 23.74 -39.52
CA SER A 129 19.71 22.97 -39.43
C SER A 129 19.99 21.50 -39.70
N GLY A 130 19.21 20.61 -39.09
CA GLY A 130 19.38 19.17 -39.27
C GLY A 130 18.63 18.37 -38.21
N GLN A 131 18.85 17.05 -38.23
CA GLN A 131 18.27 16.14 -37.24
C GLN A 131 19.33 15.20 -36.69
N PHE A 132 19.25 14.93 -35.40
CA PHE A 132 20.10 13.96 -34.72
C PHE A 132 19.26 13.19 -33.68
N MET A 133 19.80 12.10 -33.17
CA MET A 133 19.15 11.25 -32.18
C MET A 133 19.92 11.24 -30.87
N VAL A 134 19.17 11.21 -29.77
CA VAL A 134 19.67 10.93 -28.43
C VAL A 134 18.89 9.72 -27.91
N ASN A 135 19.58 8.61 -27.60
CA ASN A 135 18.94 7.36 -27.10
C ASN A 135 17.69 6.94 -27.90
N GLY A 136 17.77 6.96 -29.23
CA GLY A 136 16.65 6.58 -30.09
C GLY A 136 15.59 7.66 -30.34
N LYS A 137 15.69 8.84 -29.72
CA LYS A 137 14.75 9.95 -29.90
C LYS A 137 15.30 11.02 -30.84
N VAL A 138 14.55 11.36 -31.88
CA VAL A 138 14.91 12.40 -32.84
C VAL A 138 14.76 13.80 -32.23
N ILE A 139 15.78 14.62 -32.40
CA ILE A 139 15.85 16.03 -32.06
C ILE A 139 16.06 16.83 -33.36
N THR A 140 15.25 17.87 -33.56
CA THR A 140 15.37 18.75 -34.74
C THR A 140 16.09 20.04 -34.37
N LEU A 141 17.21 20.28 -35.05
CA LEU A 141 17.99 21.51 -34.98
C LEU A 141 17.53 22.48 -36.08
N GLN A 142 17.31 23.73 -35.71
CA GLN A 142 16.98 24.85 -36.59
C GLN A 142 18.11 25.88 -36.56
N SER A 143 18.28 26.66 -37.63
CA SER A 143 19.37 27.64 -37.72
C SER A 143 19.36 28.69 -36.61
N THR A 144 18.18 28.99 -36.05
CA THR A 144 17.98 29.93 -34.94
C THR A 144 18.19 29.29 -33.56
N ASP A 145 18.45 27.98 -33.47
CA ASP A 145 18.67 27.32 -32.20
C ASP A 145 20.01 27.75 -31.59
N THR A 146 20.00 27.92 -30.27
CA THR A 146 21.17 28.14 -29.41
C THR A 146 21.43 26.88 -28.58
N LEU A 147 22.59 26.78 -27.92
CA LEU A 147 22.87 25.65 -27.01
C LEU A 147 21.80 25.48 -25.92
N GLN A 148 21.23 26.58 -25.42
CA GLN A 148 20.15 26.54 -24.43
C GLN A 148 18.88 25.90 -25.00
N THR A 149 18.48 26.31 -26.22
CA THR A 149 17.30 25.72 -26.86
C THR A 149 17.53 24.26 -27.25
N VAL A 150 18.76 23.88 -27.63
CA VAL A 150 19.11 22.47 -27.90
C VAL A 150 19.01 21.64 -26.63
N ALA A 151 19.55 22.11 -25.49
CA ALA A 151 19.40 21.43 -24.22
C ALA A 151 17.91 21.27 -23.81
N GLN A 152 17.10 22.32 -24.01
CA GLN A 152 15.65 22.27 -23.77
C GLN A 152 14.96 21.23 -24.67
N LYS A 153 15.29 21.19 -25.96
CA LYS A 153 14.74 20.22 -26.93
C LYS A 153 15.11 18.78 -26.53
N ILE A 154 16.35 18.53 -26.12
CA ILE A 154 16.78 17.20 -25.63
C ILE A 154 16.00 16.79 -24.38
N ASN A 155 15.87 17.69 -23.40
CA ASN A 155 15.11 17.42 -22.18
C ASN A 155 13.63 17.18 -22.45
N ALA A 156 13.02 17.98 -23.33
CA ALA A 156 11.63 17.85 -23.73
C ALA A 156 11.33 16.55 -24.49
N ALA A 157 12.31 16.00 -25.21
CA ALA A 157 12.16 14.73 -25.92
C ALA A 157 12.09 13.50 -24.99
N GLY A 158 12.44 13.65 -23.70
CA GLY A 158 12.39 12.55 -22.74
C GLY A 158 13.36 11.41 -23.08
N ALA A 159 14.51 11.72 -23.67
CA ALA A 159 15.50 10.76 -24.18
C ALA A 159 16.28 9.98 -23.09
N GLY A 160 15.83 9.98 -21.83
CA GLY A 160 16.55 9.31 -20.72
C GLY A 160 17.87 9.98 -20.32
N VAL A 161 18.09 11.22 -20.75
CA VAL A 161 19.22 12.06 -20.35
C VAL A 161 18.73 13.40 -19.83
N THR A 162 19.57 14.04 -19.02
CA THR A 162 19.45 15.45 -18.65
C THR A 162 20.53 16.25 -19.39
N ALA A 163 20.10 17.18 -20.24
CA ALA A 163 20.95 18.12 -20.94
C ALA A 163 21.01 19.46 -20.20
N SER A 164 22.20 20.05 -20.09
CA SER A 164 22.38 21.37 -19.48
C SER A 164 23.55 22.12 -20.12
N VAL A 165 23.54 23.46 -20.05
CA VAL A 165 24.61 24.31 -20.57
C VAL A 165 25.46 24.84 -19.44
N LEU A 166 26.77 24.60 -19.51
CA LEU A 166 27.76 25.14 -18.59
C LEU A 166 28.45 26.34 -19.25
N ASN A 167 28.36 27.51 -18.61
CA ASN A 167 29.11 28.69 -19.01
C ASN A 167 30.40 28.78 -18.18
N THR A 168 31.53 28.94 -18.85
CA THR A 168 32.85 29.09 -18.25
C THR A 168 33.54 30.31 -18.85
N ASP A 169 34.67 30.73 -18.26
CA ASP A 169 35.51 31.80 -18.82
C ASP A 169 36.05 31.47 -20.23
N ASN A 170 36.11 30.17 -20.57
CA ASN A 170 36.61 29.66 -21.85
C ASN A 170 35.49 29.33 -22.84
N GLY A 171 34.26 29.78 -22.58
CA GLY A 171 33.09 29.56 -23.44
C GLY A 171 32.00 28.68 -22.83
N ALA A 172 31.01 28.35 -23.66
CA ALA A 172 29.84 27.57 -23.29
C ALA A 172 29.96 26.10 -23.74
N TYR A 173 29.43 25.18 -22.94
CA TYR A 173 29.49 23.74 -23.17
C TYR A 173 28.12 23.10 -22.95
N LEU A 174 27.69 22.25 -23.88
CA LEU A 174 26.52 21.40 -23.70
C LEU A 174 26.94 20.10 -23.00
N THR A 175 26.32 19.81 -21.86
CA THR A 175 26.54 18.58 -21.09
C THR A 175 25.32 17.69 -21.19
N LEU A 176 25.52 16.39 -21.39
CA LEU A 176 24.47 15.38 -21.32
C LEU A 176 24.86 14.36 -20.24
N THR A 177 23.96 14.15 -19.28
CA THR A 177 24.11 13.15 -18.22
C THR A 177 22.99 12.13 -18.32
N ALA A 178 23.30 10.84 -18.32
CA ALA A 178 22.29 9.80 -18.29
C ALA A 178 21.50 9.87 -16.98
N ASN A 179 20.18 9.66 -17.04
CA ASN A 179 19.34 9.71 -15.83
C ASN A 179 19.49 8.45 -14.96
N GLU A 180 20.04 7.38 -15.54
CA GLU A 180 20.25 6.09 -14.92
C GLU A 180 21.74 5.76 -14.91
N THR A 181 22.16 5.00 -13.90
CA THR A 181 23.50 4.42 -13.80
C THR A 181 23.59 3.10 -14.58
N GLY A 182 24.79 2.53 -14.70
CA GLY A 182 24.98 1.22 -15.30
C GLY A 182 25.53 1.29 -16.72
N LYS A 183 26.16 0.19 -17.16
CA LYS A 183 26.81 0.07 -18.47
C LYS A 183 25.84 0.31 -19.63
N ASN A 184 24.59 -0.12 -19.49
CA ASN A 184 23.56 0.05 -20.52
C ASN A 184 23.03 1.49 -20.62
N SER A 185 23.33 2.35 -19.65
CA SER A 185 22.93 3.77 -19.65
C SER A 185 23.88 4.66 -20.45
N LYS A 186 24.77 4.07 -21.25
CA LYS A 186 25.68 4.78 -22.15
C LYS A 186 24.92 5.54 -23.24
N ILE A 187 25.01 6.86 -23.21
CA ILE A 187 24.29 7.79 -24.09
C ILE A 187 24.58 7.50 -25.57
N GLN A 188 23.55 7.27 -26.36
CA GLN A 188 23.63 7.09 -27.80
C GLN A 188 23.43 8.42 -28.51
N LEU A 189 24.31 8.72 -29.46
CA LEU A 189 24.22 9.88 -30.34
C LEU A 189 24.45 9.43 -31.79
N ALA A 190 23.59 9.88 -32.70
CA ALA A 190 23.74 9.65 -34.14
C ALA A 190 23.05 10.78 -34.92
N ASP A 191 23.67 11.27 -35.99
CA ASP A 191 22.99 12.16 -36.94
C ASP A 191 21.95 11.35 -37.73
N VAL A 192 20.90 12.01 -38.25
CA VAL A 192 19.82 11.34 -39.01
C VAL A 192 19.90 11.72 -40.48
N GLY A 193 19.87 10.73 -41.38
CA GLY A 193 20.01 10.97 -42.83
C GLY A 193 21.37 11.57 -43.18
N GLY A 194 21.45 12.34 -44.27
CA GLY A 194 22.70 12.98 -44.72
C GLY A 194 23.18 14.18 -43.89
N TRP A 195 22.54 14.50 -42.76
CA TRP A 195 22.96 15.61 -41.89
C TRP A 195 24.23 15.25 -41.10
N GLN A 196 24.99 16.27 -40.67
CA GLN A 196 26.21 16.13 -39.87
C GLN A 196 26.26 17.29 -38.86
N VAL A 197 25.42 17.27 -37.82
CA VAL A 197 25.33 18.36 -36.82
C VAL A 197 26.04 18.00 -35.51
N LEU A 198 26.20 16.71 -35.18
CA LEU A 198 26.81 16.31 -33.91
C LEU A 198 28.30 16.63 -33.82
N SER A 199 29.07 16.49 -34.90
CA SER A 199 30.52 16.74 -34.88
C SER A 199 30.90 18.21 -35.13
N PRO A 200 30.52 18.86 -36.25
CA PRO A 200 31.00 20.22 -36.54
C PRO A 200 30.22 21.30 -35.78
N THR A 201 28.91 21.13 -35.58
CA THR A 201 28.05 22.14 -34.96
C THR A 201 28.01 21.98 -33.45
N LEU A 202 27.48 20.86 -32.95
CA LEU A 202 27.29 20.61 -31.52
C LEU A 202 28.55 20.13 -30.82
N LYS A 203 29.54 19.64 -31.56
CA LYS A 203 30.83 19.14 -31.04
C LYS A 203 30.67 18.10 -29.93
N LEU A 204 29.66 17.23 -30.02
CA LEU A 204 29.39 16.19 -29.03
C LEU A 204 30.12 14.88 -29.34
N VAL A 205 30.46 14.65 -30.61
CA VAL A 205 31.13 13.44 -31.09
C VAL A 205 32.36 13.80 -31.95
N SER A 206 33.34 12.90 -32.01
CA SER A 206 34.50 12.97 -32.90
C SER A 206 34.15 12.44 -34.30
N TYR A 207 35.11 12.49 -35.23
CA TYR A 207 34.95 11.89 -36.56
C TYR A 207 35.30 10.39 -36.60
N ASP A 208 35.87 9.85 -35.53
CA ASP A 208 36.27 8.45 -35.48
C ASP A 208 35.03 7.57 -35.39
N GLU A 209 34.90 6.63 -36.32
CA GLU A 209 33.78 5.71 -36.41
C GLU A 209 34.25 4.28 -36.12
N PHE A 210 33.47 3.55 -35.33
CA PHE A 210 33.75 2.15 -34.99
C PHE A 210 32.46 1.37 -34.77
N ILE A 211 32.57 0.04 -34.73
CA ILE A 211 31.47 -0.86 -34.40
C ILE A 211 31.12 -0.68 -32.92
N ARG A 212 29.89 -0.24 -32.64
CA ARG A 212 29.44 0.10 -31.29
C ARG A 212 29.35 -1.11 -30.38
N ASN A 213 28.61 -2.14 -30.83
CA ASN A 213 28.36 -3.36 -30.08
C ASN A 213 29.02 -4.53 -30.81
N GLN A 214 30.32 -4.74 -30.58
CA GLN A 214 31.05 -5.85 -31.18
C GLN A 214 30.94 -7.11 -30.30
N GLN A 215 30.66 -8.25 -30.93
CA GLN A 215 30.76 -9.58 -30.31
C GLN A 215 31.55 -10.50 -31.24
N ASN A 216 32.80 -10.82 -30.86
CA ASN A 216 33.75 -11.54 -31.72
C ASN A 216 33.87 -10.85 -33.10
N ASN A 217 33.55 -11.57 -34.18
CA ASN A 217 33.54 -11.08 -35.56
C ASN A 217 32.15 -10.59 -36.01
N ALA A 218 31.25 -10.25 -35.08
CA ALA A 218 29.92 -9.74 -35.37
C ALA A 218 29.72 -8.31 -34.87
N ALA A 219 28.97 -7.53 -35.65
CA ALA A 219 28.45 -6.23 -35.24
C ALA A 219 26.97 -6.37 -34.86
N LEU A 220 26.59 -5.79 -33.72
CA LEU A 220 25.21 -5.82 -33.24
C LEU A 220 24.62 -4.41 -33.24
N SER A 221 23.33 -4.32 -33.58
CA SER A 221 22.55 -3.11 -33.39
C SER A 221 22.32 -2.83 -31.90
N ASP A 222 21.73 -1.68 -31.59
CA ASP A 222 21.14 -1.44 -30.27
C ASP A 222 19.94 -2.36 -29.99
N ARG A 223 19.42 -2.30 -28.77
CA ARG A 223 18.27 -3.09 -28.33
C ARG A 223 16.96 -2.45 -28.77
N PHE A 224 16.07 -3.27 -29.32
CA PHE A 224 14.75 -2.86 -29.78
C PHE A 224 13.66 -3.65 -29.08
N ARG A 225 12.51 -3.03 -28.80
CA ARG A 225 11.37 -3.73 -28.16
C ARG A 225 10.53 -4.55 -29.12
N ASP A 226 10.68 -4.30 -30.41
CA ASP A 226 9.89 -4.92 -31.46
C ASP A 226 10.79 -5.15 -32.68
N SER A 227 10.58 -6.26 -33.37
CA SER A 227 11.32 -6.64 -34.58
C SER A 227 10.48 -6.63 -35.86
N GLY A 228 9.16 -6.49 -35.74
CA GLY A 228 8.17 -6.53 -36.82
C GLY A 228 7.54 -5.17 -37.17
N GLN A 229 7.70 -4.14 -36.34
CA GLN A 229 7.35 -2.75 -36.67
C GLN A 229 8.40 -2.09 -37.56
N THR A 230 7.98 -1.09 -38.34
CA THR A 230 8.92 -0.35 -39.18
C THR A 230 9.86 0.49 -38.31
N LEU A 231 11.09 0.68 -38.76
CA LEU A 231 12.09 1.44 -38.00
C LEU A 231 11.66 2.89 -37.75
N ALA A 232 10.91 3.49 -38.69
CA ALA A 232 10.28 4.79 -38.50
C ALA A 232 9.30 4.81 -37.33
N GLN A 233 8.46 3.78 -37.18
CA GLN A 233 7.54 3.66 -36.04
C GLN A 233 8.28 3.43 -34.73
N VAL A 234 9.30 2.56 -34.75
CA VAL A 234 10.13 2.24 -33.59
C VAL A 234 10.84 3.49 -33.04
N PHE A 235 11.37 4.35 -33.93
CA PHE A 235 12.03 5.59 -33.55
C PHE A 235 11.11 6.82 -33.47
N GLY A 236 9.84 6.68 -33.86
CA GLY A 236 8.87 7.79 -33.90
C GLY A 236 9.23 8.88 -34.91
N MET A 237 9.79 8.51 -36.06
CA MET A 237 10.26 9.45 -37.09
C MET A 237 9.11 9.89 -38.00
N THR A 238 9.00 11.20 -38.25
CA THR A 238 8.07 11.78 -39.24
C THR A 238 8.69 11.91 -40.63
N SER A 239 10.03 11.95 -40.70
CA SER A 239 10.82 12.02 -41.93
C SER A 239 11.92 10.96 -41.89
N PRO A 240 11.57 9.67 -42.04
CA PRO A 240 12.53 8.58 -41.89
C PRO A 240 13.61 8.61 -42.98
N PRO A 241 14.88 8.29 -42.65
CA PRO A 241 15.94 8.19 -43.63
C PRO A 241 15.74 6.97 -44.54
N ASN A 242 16.10 7.14 -45.81
CA ASN A 242 16.25 6.06 -46.78
C ASN A 242 17.59 6.24 -47.49
N GLY A 243 18.24 5.14 -47.85
CA GLY A 243 19.58 5.19 -48.44
C GLY A 243 20.17 3.81 -48.70
N THR A 244 21.42 3.81 -49.12
CA THR A 244 22.21 2.60 -49.36
C THR A 244 23.33 2.51 -48.35
N ILE A 245 23.43 1.38 -47.66
CA ILE A 245 24.60 1.04 -46.83
C ILE A 245 25.49 0.08 -47.63
N GLN A 246 26.77 -0.01 -47.29
CA GLN A 246 27.62 -1.08 -47.81
C GLN A 246 28.10 -1.99 -46.69
N ILE A 247 28.05 -3.30 -46.94
CA ILE A 247 28.64 -4.32 -46.07
C ILE A 247 29.62 -5.12 -46.92
N ASN A 248 30.90 -5.16 -46.54
CA ASN A 248 31.96 -5.80 -47.33
C ASN A 248 31.96 -5.36 -48.81
N GLY A 249 31.65 -4.08 -49.06
CA GLY A 249 31.56 -3.48 -50.40
C GLY A 249 30.28 -3.78 -51.19
N GLN A 250 29.34 -4.57 -50.65
CA GLN A 250 28.05 -4.83 -51.29
C GLN A 250 26.98 -3.83 -50.83
N SER A 251 26.27 -3.25 -51.81
CA SER A 251 25.23 -2.25 -51.58
C SER A 251 23.91 -2.88 -51.13
N ILE A 252 23.33 -2.33 -50.07
CA ILE A 252 22.05 -2.78 -49.51
C ILE A 252 21.16 -1.56 -49.32
N ALA A 253 19.99 -1.56 -49.96
CA ALA A 253 19.01 -0.49 -49.83
C ALA A 253 18.18 -0.66 -48.53
N VAL A 254 18.20 0.38 -47.70
CA VAL A 254 17.49 0.44 -46.42
C VAL A 254 16.59 1.67 -46.41
N ASP A 255 15.33 1.46 -46.02
CA ASP A 255 14.33 2.51 -45.90
C ASP A 255 13.59 2.35 -44.57
N PHE A 256 13.80 3.26 -43.63
CA PHE A 256 13.19 3.17 -42.31
C PHE A 256 11.66 3.29 -42.35
N ALA A 257 11.07 3.86 -43.41
CA ALA A 257 9.62 3.94 -43.57
C ALA A 257 8.98 2.56 -43.76
N THR A 258 9.68 1.64 -44.43
CA THR A 258 9.13 0.36 -44.89
C THR A 258 9.83 -0.86 -44.26
N ASP A 259 11.09 -0.73 -43.86
CA ASP A 259 11.86 -1.83 -43.28
C ASP A 259 11.63 -2.01 -41.77
N THR A 260 11.71 -3.26 -41.35
CA THR A 260 11.68 -3.72 -39.97
C THR A 260 13.03 -4.38 -39.65
N LEU A 261 13.34 -4.64 -38.38
CA LEU A 261 14.57 -5.40 -38.05
C LEU A 261 14.56 -6.79 -38.67
N ALA A 262 13.39 -7.44 -38.72
CA ALA A 262 13.24 -8.74 -39.38
C ALA A 262 13.44 -8.65 -40.90
N SER A 263 12.93 -7.61 -41.57
CA SER A 263 13.14 -7.44 -43.02
C SER A 263 14.61 -7.16 -43.35
N LEU A 264 15.32 -6.41 -42.49
CA LEU A 264 16.75 -6.14 -42.65
C LEU A 264 17.60 -7.41 -42.59
N VAL A 265 17.26 -8.38 -41.74
CA VAL A 265 17.92 -9.69 -41.74
C VAL A 265 17.82 -10.36 -43.11
N GLY A 266 16.61 -10.38 -43.69
CA GLY A 266 16.38 -10.93 -45.02
C GLY A 266 17.17 -10.19 -46.10
N LYS A 267 17.15 -8.86 -46.08
CA LYS A 267 17.88 -8.01 -47.05
C LYS A 267 19.40 -8.24 -47.00
N ILE A 268 19.97 -8.27 -45.80
CA ILE A 268 21.42 -8.47 -45.64
C ILE A 268 21.84 -9.86 -46.09
N ASN A 269 21.10 -10.90 -45.71
CA ASN A 269 21.40 -12.28 -46.14
C ASN A 269 21.21 -12.47 -47.66
N GLY A 270 20.22 -11.79 -48.26
CA GLY A 270 19.95 -11.84 -49.69
C GLY A 270 20.96 -11.06 -50.55
N ALA A 271 21.71 -10.13 -49.97
CA ALA A 271 22.67 -9.28 -50.69
C ALA A 271 23.98 -9.98 -51.06
N GLY A 272 24.25 -11.17 -50.51
CA GLY A 272 25.49 -11.91 -50.81
C GLY A 272 26.76 -11.25 -50.28
N ALA A 273 26.68 -10.43 -49.22
CA ALA A 273 27.79 -9.67 -48.65
C ALA A 273 28.82 -10.52 -47.86
N GLY A 274 28.73 -11.85 -47.91
CA GLY A 274 29.62 -12.74 -47.16
C GLY A 274 29.46 -12.66 -45.63
N VAL A 275 28.30 -12.19 -45.15
CA VAL A 275 27.93 -12.11 -43.74
C VAL A 275 26.66 -12.92 -43.48
N THR A 276 26.42 -13.29 -42.22
CA THR A 276 25.16 -13.87 -41.75
C THR A 276 24.45 -12.90 -40.81
N ALA A 277 23.31 -12.36 -41.24
CA ALA A 277 22.43 -11.56 -40.42
C ALA A 277 21.44 -12.44 -39.65
N SER A 278 21.16 -12.10 -38.39
CA SER A 278 20.18 -12.80 -37.54
C SER A 278 19.58 -11.86 -36.49
N LEU A 279 18.43 -12.23 -35.93
CA LEU A 279 17.88 -11.57 -34.74
C LEU A 279 18.32 -12.33 -33.48
N VAL A 280 18.90 -11.60 -32.53
CA VAL A 280 19.25 -12.10 -31.21
C VAL A 280 18.33 -11.47 -30.17
N THR A 281 17.87 -12.26 -29.21
CA THR A 281 17.01 -11.78 -28.12
C THR A 281 17.77 -11.68 -26.80
N GLU A 282 17.57 -10.59 -26.07
CA GLU A 282 18.07 -10.37 -24.72
C GLU A 282 16.90 -10.08 -23.78
N THR A 283 16.83 -10.71 -22.60
CA THR A 283 15.77 -10.43 -21.61
C THR A 283 16.39 -9.76 -20.38
N GLU A 284 15.89 -8.58 -20.02
CA GLU A 284 16.30 -7.83 -18.83
C GLU A 284 15.04 -7.40 -18.06
N ASN A 285 14.99 -7.68 -16.75
CA ASN A 285 13.84 -7.35 -15.89
C ASN A 285 12.49 -7.81 -16.46
N GLY A 286 12.45 -8.98 -17.09
CA GLY A 286 11.24 -9.54 -17.71
C GLY A 286 10.81 -8.87 -19.02
N THR A 287 11.60 -7.95 -19.57
CA THR A 287 11.37 -7.34 -20.89
C THR A 287 12.31 -7.98 -21.92
N THR A 288 11.75 -8.50 -23.02
CA THR A 288 12.53 -9.02 -24.15
C THR A 288 12.88 -7.90 -25.13
N TYR A 289 14.13 -7.88 -25.54
CA TYR A 289 14.70 -6.97 -26.52
C TYR A 289 15.28 -7.76 -27.69
N TYR A 290 15.26 -7.18 -28.88
CA TYR A 290 15.79 -7.73 -30.12
C TYR A 290 17.01 -6.92 -30.56
N ARG A 291 18.02 -7.60 -31.10
CA ARG A 291 19.16 -6.98 -31.80
C ARG A 291 19.34 -7.62 -33.17
N LEU A 292 19.65 -6.81 -34.18
CA LEU A 292 20.21 -7.28 -35.45
C LEU A 292 21.69 -7.61 -35.21
N LYS A 293 22.07 -8.87 -35.43
CA LYS A 293 23.46 -9.32 -35.43
C LYS A 293 23.91 -9.54 -36.86
N ILE A 294 25.00 -8.91 -37.27
CA ILE A 294 25.67 -9.06 -38.57
C ILE A 294 27.01 -9.76 -38.34
N ASP A 295 27.07 -11.06 -38.60
CA ASP A 295 28.25 -11.91 -38.33
C ASP A 295 29.10 -12.09 -39.59
N GLY A 296 30.37 -11.68 -39.56
CA GLY A 296 31.29 -11.87 -40.68
C GLY A 296 32.00 -13.22 -40.68
N GLY A 297 31.70 -14.12 -39.73
CA GLY A 297 32.30 -15.44 -39.63
C GLY A 297 33.75 -15.37 -39.19
N SER A 298 34.69 -15.42 -40.15
CA SER A 298 36.13 -15.43 -39.88
C SER A 298 36.74 -14.05 -39.64
N SER A 299 36.08 -12.97 -40.04
CA SER A 299 36.55 -11.59 -39.90
C SER A 299 35.42 -10.63 -39.61
N LEU A 300 35.71 -9.48 -38.99
CA LEU A 300 34.71 -8.41 -38.83
C LEU A 300 34.22 -7.89 -40.19
N PRO A 301 32.91 -7.62 -40.35
CA PRO A 301 32.40 -6.95 -41.53
C PRO A 301 32.93 -5.51 -41.62
N THR A 302 33.16 -5.03 -42.84
CA THR A 302 33.41 -3.61 -43.11
C THR A 302 32.12 -2.91 -43.49
N PHE A 303 31.97 -1.65 -43.08
CA PHE A 303 30.76 -0.87 -43.27
C PHE A 303 31.04 0.47 -43.94
N VAL A 304 30.10 0.92 -44.78
CA VAL A 304 30.01 2.31 -45.27
C VAL A 304 28.58 2.78 -45.06
N ASP A 305 28.40 3.95 -44.44
CA ASP A 305 27.11 4.45 -43.95
C ASP A 305 26.91 5.96 -44.20
N ASP A 306 26.82 6.34 -45.48
CA ASP A 306 26.75 7.75 -45.89
C ASP A 306 25.46 8.48 -45.44
N GLN A 307 24.43 7.74 -45.04
CA GLN A 307 23.14 8.28 -44.57
C GLN A 307 22.90 8.04 -43.07
N ASN A 308 23.95 7.66 -42.32
CA ASN A 308 23.91 7.41 -40.88
C ASN A 308 22.89 6.34 -40.44
N ILE A 309 22.48 5.45 -41.35
CA ILE A 309 21.49 4.39 -41.14
C ILE A 309 21.99 3.36 -40.12
N LEU A 310 23.21 2.85 -40.29
CA LEU A 310 23.84 1.91 -39.36
C LEU A 310 24.17 2.55 -38.01
N LYS A 311 24.46 3.87 -37.98
CA LYS A 311 24.57 4.63 -36.73
C LYS A 311 23.24 4.78 -36.01
N ASN A 312 22.16 5.07 -36.73
CA ASN A 312 20.82 5.15 -36.14
C ASN A 312 20.35 3.80 -35.60
N LEU A 313 20.73 2.69 -36.25
CA LEU A 313 20.51 1.34 -35.73
C LEU A 313 21.42 0.99 -34.54
N GLY A 314 22.46 1.77 -34.26
CA GLY A 314 23.43 1.49 -33.19
C GLY A 314 24.40 0.36 -33.52
N VAL A 315 24.58 0.04 -34.81
CA VAL A 315 25.63 -0.88 -35.28
C VAL A 315 26.97 -0.16 -35.27
N LEU A 316 26.98 1.08 -35.76
CA LEU A 316 28.13 1.98 -35.77
C LEU A 316 27.93 3.10 -34.76
N GLN A 317 29.04 3.71 -34.32
CA GLN A 317 29.01 4.90 -33.48
C GLN A 317 30.25 5.77 -33.74
N ASN A 318 30.07 7.08 -33.63
CA ASN A 318 31.19 8.01 -33.48
C ASN A 318 31.70 8.09 -32.03
N GLY A 319 33.02 8.26 -31.86
CA GLY A 319 33.62 8.54 -30.56
C GLY A 319 33.00 9.79 -29.92
N TYR A 320 32.99 9.90 -28.59
CA TYR A 320 32.56 11.16 -27.96
C TYR A 320 33.66 12.20 -28.07
N GLN A 321 33.28 13.47 -28.20
CA GLN A 321 34.25 14.56 -28.17
C GLN A 321 34.95 14.61 -26.80
N ASN A 322 34.18 14.56 -25.71
CA ASN A 322 34.70 14.45 -24.35
C ASN A 322 33.77 13.55 -23.50
N GLU A 323 34.30 12.46 -22.97
CA GLU A 323 33.63 11.57 -22.03
C GLU A 323 34.15 11.85 -20.61
N LEU A 324 33.32 12.44 -19.74
CA LEU A 324 33.71 12.83 -18.38
C LEU A 324 33.51 11.71 -17.37
N VAL A 325 32.46 10.90 -17.56
CA VAL A 325 32.15 9.75 -16.70
C VAL A 325 31.69 8.62 -17.61
N GLN A 326 32.36 7.47 -17.53
CA GLN A 326 31.96 6.28 -18.28
C GLN A 326 30.75 5.61 -17.63
N ALA A 327 29.86 5.05 -18.46
CA ALA A 327 28.78 4.22 -17.94
C ALA A 327 29.37 2.89 -17.43
N GLN A 328 29.13 2.57 -16.17
CA GLN A 328 29.59 1.30 -15.59
C GLN A 328 28.56 0.74 -14.62
N ASP A 329 28.52 -0.58 -14.49
CA ASP A 329 27.73 -1.29 -13.49
C ASP A 329 28.44 -1.29 -12.12
N ALA A 330 27.66 -1.46 -11.06
CA ALA A 330 28.20 -1.80 -9.75
C ALA A 330 28.76 -3.22 -9.79
N GLU A 331 29.94 -3.42 -9.19
CA GLU A 331 30.59 -4.71 -9.01
C GLU A 331 30.85 -4.93 -7.53
N PHE A 332 30.30 -5.99 -6.95
CA PHE A 332 30.42 -6.29 -5.53
C PHE A 332 30.34 -7.80 -5.29
N THR A 333 30.75 -8.24 -4.10
CA THR A 333 30.61 -9.63 -3.68
C THR A 333 29.73 -9.73 -2.44
N ILE A 334 28.89 -10.76 -2.38
CA ILE A 334 28.20 -11.20 -1.17
C ILE A 334 28.65 -12.63 -0.87
N ASP A 335 29.24 -12.86 0.30
CA ASP A 335 29.81 -14.17 0.71
C ASP A 335 30.75 -14.78 -0.35
N GLY A 336 31.50 -13.92 -1.04
CA GLY A 336 32.43 -14.31 -2.10
C GLY A 336 31.81 -14.52 -3.49
N PHE A 337 30.48 -14.54 -3.62
CA PHE A 337 29.81 -14.60 -4.92
C PHE A 337 29.81 -13.22 -5.59
N GLU A 338 30.21 -13.15 -6.85
CA GLU A 338 30.30 -11.89 -7.60
C GLU A 338 28.95 -11.50 -8.21
N PHE A 339 28.56 -10.24 -8.00
CA PHE A 339 27.35 -9.65 -8.55
C PHE A 339 27.68 -8.42 -9.38
N ARG A 340 26.92 -8.23 -10.46
CA ARG A 340 26.90 -7.01 -11.27
C ARG A 340 25.50 -6.45 -11.35
N ARG A 341 25.32 -5.15 -11.13
CA ARG A 341 24.02 -4.47 -11.21
C ARG A 341 24.14 -3.09 -11.82
N SER A 342 23.15 -2.69 -12.61
CA SER A 342 23.09 -1.37 -13.24
C SER A 342 22.82 -0.22 -12.25
N ARG A 343 22.43 -0.53 -11.01
CA ARG A 343 22.12 0.46 -9.95
C ARG A 343 22.89 0.17 -8.67
N ASN A 344 23.10 1.22 -7.89
CA ASN A 344 23.67 1.15 -6.54
C ASN A 344 22.63 0.74 -5.48
N GLN A 345 21.37 0.53 -5.88
CA GLN A 345 20.35 -0.07 -5.03
C GLN A 345 20.07 -1.49 -5.54
N VAL A 346 20.34 -2.48 -4.69
CA VAL A 346 20.27 -3.90 -5.00
C VAL A 346 19.14 -4.52 -4.18
N ASN A 347 18.11 -5.04 -4.83
CA ASN A 347 16.91 -5.58 -4.18
C ASN A 347 16.58 -7.03 -4.57
N ASP A 348 17.47 -7.67 -5.32
CA ASP A 348 17.28 -8.98 -5.93
C ASP A 348 18.41 -9.98 -5.61
N ALA A 349 19.41 -9.55 -4.83
CA ALA A 349 20.54 -10.41 -4.44
C ALA A 349 20.22 -11.31 -3.24
N ILE A 350 19.44 -10.81 -2.27
CA ILE A 350 18.97 -11.55 -1.10
C ILE A 350 17.47 -11.34 -0.99
N GLN A 351 16.69 -12.41 -0.87
CA GLN A 351 15.24 -12.32 -0.79
C GLN A 351 14.78 -11.44 0.38
N GLY A 352 13.91 -10.48 0.09
CA GLY A 352 13.33 -9.60 1.09
C GLY A 352 14.28 -8.52 1.60
N VAL A 353 15.43 -8.30 0.97
CA VAL A 353 16.47 -7.34 1.40
C VAL A 353 16.75 -6.31 0.30
N THR A 354 16.94 -5.06 0.69
CA THR A 354 17.47 -4.01 -0.19
C THR A 354 18.78 -3.45 0.37
N ILE A 355 19.83 -3.45 -0.44
CA ILE A 355 21.17 -2.96 -0.10
C ILE A 355 21.42 -1.70 -0.92
N ASN A 356 21.78 -0.59 -0.27
CA ASN A 356 22.26 0.61 -0.96
C ASN A 356 23.78 0.68 -0.83
N LEU A 357 24.48 0.58 -1.96
CA LEU A 357 25.93 0.69 -2.08
C LEU A 357 26.32 2.17 -2.10
N LEU A 358 27.23 2.58 -1.22
CA LEU A 358 27.54 3.99 -0.96
C LEU A 358 29.00 4.35 -1.27
N SER A 359 29.92 3.41 -1.07
CA SER A 359 31.33 3.59 -1.46
C SER A 359 31.91 2.28 -2.00
N ALA A 360 32.99 2.41 -2.77
CA ALA A 360 33.68 1.30 -3.39
C ALA A 360 35.18 1.58 -3.44
N ASP A 361 35.97 0.50 -3.42
CA ASP A 361 37.42 0.54 -3.63
C ASP A 361 37.79 -0.65 -4.52
N ALA A 362 38.30 -0.36 -5.72
CA ALA A 362 38.59 -1.38 -6.72
C ALA A 362 39.79 -2.25 -6.33
N ASP A 363 40.76 -1.66 -5.62
CA ASP A 363 42.02 -2.30 -5.28
C ASP A 363 41.95 -2.99 -3.92
N ASN A 364 41.29 -2.36 -2.94
CA ASN A 364 41.15 -2.84 -1.57
C ASN A 364 39.71 -2.67 -1.04
N PRO A 365 38.72 -3.41 -1.59
CA PRO A 365 37.33 -3.27 -1.18
C PRO A 365 37.18 -3.60 0.30
N LYS A 366 36.68 -2.63 1.07
CA LYS A 366 36.35 -2.79 2.49
C LYS A 366 35.31 -3.90 2.68
N THR A 367 35.43 -4.64 3.78
CA THR A 367 34.46 -5.64 4.19
C THR A 367 33.43 -5.01 5.13
N ALA A 368 32.16 -5.07 4.74
CA ALA A 368 31.02 -4.73 5.58
C ALA A 368 30.20 -5.99 5.88
N ILE A 369 29.94 -6.27 7.15
CA ILE A 369 29.09 -7.37 7.58
C ILE A 369 27.64 -6.87 7.66
N LEU A 370 26.79 -7.39 6.79
CA LEU A 370 25.36 -7.13 6.80
C LEU A 370 24.67 -8.18 7.68
N THR A 371 24.08 -7.75 8.79
CA THR A 371 23.40 -8.64 9.73
C THR A 371 21.89 -8.44 9.64
N LEU A 372 21.17 -9.51 9.34
CA LEU A 372 19.73 -9.60 9.47
C LEU A 372 19.41 -10.30 10.79
N SER A 373 18.79 -9.58 11.71
CA SER A 373 18.35 -10.12 12.99
C SER A 373 16.84 -9.93 13.17
N ARG A 374 16.23 -10.77 13.99
CA ARG A 374 14.85 -10.51 14.43
C ARG A 374 14.81 -9.19 15.17
N ASP A 375 13.86 -8.33 14.83
CA ASP A 375 13.73 -7.02 15.43
C ASP A 375 12.97 -7.11 16.75
N ALA A 376 13.70 -7.46 17.81
CA ALA A 376 13.16 -7.49 19.17
C ALA A 376 12.72 -6.09 19.65
N GLU A 377 13.29 -5.01 19.11
CA GLU A 377 12.93 -3.64 19.47
C GLU A 377 11.50 -3.29 19.04
N ALA A 378 11.09 -3.73 17.84
CA ALA A 378 9.72 -3.57 17.38
C ALA A 378 8.70 -4.26 18.32
N ALA A 379 9.01 -5.50 18.72
CA ALA A 379 8.17 -6.26 19.66
C ALA A 379 8.11 -5.57 21.04
N LYS A 380 9.25 -5.12 21.58
CA LYS A 380 9.30 -4.36 22.84
C LYS A 380 8.50 -3.08 22.77
N GLY A 381 8.64 -2.30 21.69
CA GLY A 381 7.88 -1.07 21.47
C GLY A 381 6.37 -1.32 21.46
N ALA A 382 5.92 -2.40 20.83
CA ALA A 382 4.51 -2.79 20.82
C ALA A 382 3.99 -3.14 22.23
N VAL A 383 4.77 -3.88 23.02
CA VAL A 383 4.42 -4.21 24.43
C VAL A 383 4.39 -2.96 25.31
N THR A 384 5.38 -2.08 25.17
CA THR A 384 5.42 -0.79 25.87
C THR A 384 4.20 0.06 25.56
N ASN A 385 3.78 0.14 24.30
CA ASN A 385 2.57 0.88 23.91
C ASN A 385 1.29 0.29 24.52
N PHE A 386 1.18 -1.03 24.59
CA PHE A 386 0.07 -1.70 25.26
C PHE A 386 0.05 -1.40 26.77
N VAL A 387 1.20 -1.50 27.44
CA VAL A 387 1.34 -1.18 28.87
C VAL A 387 0.98 0.27 29.16
N ASN A 388 1.45 1.21 28.34
CA ASN A 388 1.13 2.63 28.47
C ASN A 388 -0.36 2.93 28.25
N ALA A 389 -0.98 2.32 27.24
CA ALA A 389 -2.40 2.49 26.97
C ALA A 389 -3.27 1.96 28.12
N PHE A 390 -2.90 0.80 28.69
CA PHE A 390 -3.56 0.25 29.87
C PHE A 390 -3.39 1.18 31.09
N ASN A 391 -2.16 1.64 31.35
CA ASN A 391 -1.86 2.52 32.48
C ASN A 391 -2.57 3.87 32.37
N SER A 392 -2.80 4.37 31.16
CA SER A 392 -3.57 5.60 30.93
C SER A 392 -5.03 5.46 31.36
N ILE A 393 -5.63 4.27 31.21
CA ILE A 393 -6.97 3.98 31.76
C ILE A 393 -6.92 4.02 33.29
N VAL A 394 -5.94 3.35 33.90
CA VAL A 394 -5.77 3.33 35.36
C VAL A 394 -5.61 4.75 35.93
N ASP A 395 -4.82 5.60 35.26
CA ASP A 395 -4.65 7.01 35.65
C ASP A 395 -5.95 7.81 35.53
N PHE A 396 -6.72 7.60 34.45
CA PHE A 396 -8.03 8.20 34.30
C PHE A 396 -8.99 7.81 35.42
N LEU A 397 -9.00 6.54 35.85
CA LEU A 397 -9.85 6.07 36.94
C LEU A 397 -9.45 6.68 38.28
N LYS A 398 -8.15 6.80 38.56
CA LYS A 398 -7.65 7.47 39.78
C LYS A 398 -8.14 8.92 39.83
N GLN A 399 -8.21 9.61 38.70
CA GLN A 399 -8.66 11.00 38.64
C GLN A 399 -10.19 11.16 38.66
N ASN A 400 -10.92 10.29 37.94
CA ASN A 400 -12.33 10.51 37.64
C ASN A 400 -13.28 9.55 38.35
N ALA A 401 -12.82 8.38 38.80
CA ALA A 401 -13.65 7.35 39.41
C ALA A 401 -13.26 7.03 40.86
N SER A 402 -12.45 7.89 41.50
CA SER A 402 -11.99 7.72 42.88
C SER A 402 -12.30 8.95 43.75
N ILE A 403 -12.12 8.82 45.07
CA ILE A 403 -12.17 9.96 46.01
C ILE A 403 -10.74 10.46 46.23
N ASN A 404 -10.53 11.75 45.98
CA ASN A 404 -9.29 12.41 46.37
C ASN A 404 -9.22 12.46 47.91
N LYS A 405 -8.22 11.80 48.50
CA LYS A 405 -8.08 11.67 49.96
C LYS A 405 -7.79 13.01 50.65
N ASP A 406 -7.21 13.97 49.95
CA ASP A 406 -6.82 15.26 50.51
C ASP A 406 -7.98 16.26 50.48
N THR A 407 -8.74 16.29 49.37
CA THR A 407 -9.85 17.23 49.20
C THR A 407 -11.22 16.65 49.57
N LEU A 408 -11.30 15.33 49.79
CA LEU A 408 -12.52 14.54 49.98
C LEU A 408 -13.53 14.69 48.83
N GLN A 409 -13.08 15.15 47.66
CA GLN A 409 -13.91 15.30 46.48
C GLN A 409 -13.96 13.99 45.69
N ALA A 410 -15.17 13.54 45.40
CA ALA A 410 -15.41 12.40 44.51
C ALA A 410 -15.22 12.83 43.05
N GLY A 411 -14.52 12.00 42.28
CA GLY A 411 -14.44 12.13 40.84
C GLY A 411 -15.81 12.00 40.17
N VAL A 412 -15.93 12.54 38.96
CA VAL A 412 -17.21 12.67 38.24
C VAL A 412 -17.87 11.33 37.87
N LEU A 413 -17.10 10.23 37.84
CA LEU A 413 -17.53 8.86 37.58
C LEU A 413 -17.42 7.96 38.82
N PHE A 414 -17.26 8.53 40.02
CA PHE A 414 -17.18 7.72 41.25
C PHE A 414 -18.47 6.90 41.44
N GLY A 415 -18.31 5.59 41.65
CA GLY A 415 -19.42 4.64 41.81
C GLY A 415 -20.14 4.24 40.52
N ASP A 416 -19.60 4.60 39.35
CA ASP A 416 -20.20 4.21 38.06
C ASP A 416 -19.96 2.73 37.74
N THR A 417 -21.04 1.95 37.66
CA THR A 417 -20.99 0.50 37.45
C THR A 417 -20.51 0.10 36.06
N THR A 418 -20.73 0.94 35.04
CA THR A 418 -20.29 0.67 33.67
C THR A 418 -18.77 0.73 33.60
N VAL A 419 -18.19 1.77 34.20
CA VAL A 419 -16.74 1.94 34.28
C VAL A 419 -16.11 0.76 35.02
N SER A 420 -16.63 0.39 36.18
CA SER A 420 -16.12 -0.78 36.93
C SER A 420 -16.20 -2.06 36.13
N THR A 421 -17.35 -2.36 35.48
CA THR A 421 -17.54 -3.58 34.69
C THR A 421 -16.54 -3.68 33.53
N VAL A 422 -16.31 -2.59 32.81
CA VAL A 422 -15.35 -2.56 31.70
C VAL A 422 -13.93 -2.74 32.22
N VAL A 423 -13.55 -2.05 33.29
CA VAL A 423 -12.19 -2.10 33.84
C VAL A 423 -11.88 -3.49 34.39
N ASP A 424 -12.80 -4.07 35.17
CA ASP A 424 -12.64 -5.42 35.71
C ASP A 424 -12.53 -6.45 34.57
N GLY A 425 -13.32 -6.28 33.51
CA GLY A 425 -13.25 -7.11 32.31
C GLY A 425 -11.91 -7.03 31.56
N LEU A 426 -11.29 -5.84 31.52
CA LEU A 426 -9.96 -5.61 30.94
C LEU A 426 -8.84 -6.19 31.82
N ILE A 427 -8.88 -5.92 33.14
CA ILE A 427 -7.91 -6.44 34.10
C ILE A 427 -7.91 -7.96 34.06
N ASN A 428 -9.10 -8.58 34.19
CA ASN A 428 -9.23 -10.04 34.23
C ASN A 428 -8.63 -10.69 32.98
N ARG A 429 -8.89 -10.15 31.77
CA ARG A 429 -8.29 -10.68 30.53
C ARG A 429 -6.79 -10.47 30.44
N THR A 430 -6.28 -9.40 31.05
CA THR A 430 -4.84 -9.06 31.02
C THR A 430 -4.01 -9.98 31.91
N ILE A 431 -4.52 -10.33 33.10
CA ILE A 431 -3.74 -11.09 34.10
C ILE A 431 -4.09 -12.58 34.17
N SER A 432 -5.21 -13.01 33.59
CA SER A 432 -5.61 -14.42 33.63
C SER A 432 -4.68 -15.29 32.79
N ALA A 433 -4.44 -16.50 33.28
CA ALA A 433 -3.76 -17.52 32.48
C ALA A 433 -4.61 -17.87 31.26
N ILE A 434 -3.99 -17.96 30.09
CA ILE A 434 -4.68 -18.40 28.89
C ILE A 434 -5.16 -19.86 29.13
N PRO A 435 -6.48 -20.12 28.98
CA PRO A 435 -7.05 -21.43 29.21
C PRO A 435 -6.56 -22.43 28.16
N ASN A 436 -6.56 -23.72 28.52
CA ASN A 436 -6.35 -24.85 27.61
C ASN A 436 -5.02 -24.90 26.86
N LEU A 437 -3.99 -24.16 27.30
CA LEU A 437 -2.62 -24.31 26.83
C LEU A 437 -1.92 -25.47 27.56
N GLN A 438 -1.48 -26.48 26.81
CA GLN A 438 -0.60 -27.54 27.29
C GLN A 438 0.86 -27.04 27.22
N ASP A 439 1.45 -26.82 28.40
CA ASP A 439 2.83 -26.41 28.64
C ASP A 439 3.28 -25.04 28.04
N GLY A 440 4.33 -24.47 28.64
CA GLY A 440 4.93 -23.20 28.19
C GLY A 440 4.33 -21.93 28.82
N LEU A 441 4.50 -20.81 28.11
CA LEU A 441 4.07 -19.47 28.56
C LEU A 441 2.54 -19.34 28.54
N ARG A 442 1.94 -18.98 29.68
CA ARG A 442 0.48 -18.87 29.88
C ARG A 442 0.03 -17.55 30.49
N VAL A 443 0.93 -16.81 31.14
CA VAL A 443 0.64 -15.50 31.76
C VAL A 443 1.68 -14.45 31.35
N LEU A 444 1.24 -13.20 31.23
CA LEU A 444 2.09 -12.04 30.89
C LEU A 444 3.28 -11.85 31.86
N ALA A 445 3.10 -12.22 33.13
CA ALA A 445 4.17 -12.12 34.14
C ALA A 445 5.39 -13.01 33.84
N GLN A 446 5.20 -14.10 33.09
CA GLN A 446 6.31 -14.98 32.67
C GLN A 446 7.21 -14.32 31.63
N VAL A 447 6.69 -13.35 30.87
CA VAL A 447 7.45 -12.59 29.85
C VAL A 447 7.81 -11.17 30.31
N GLY A 448 7.63 -10.86 31.59
CA GLY A 448 8.06 -9.57 32.16
C GLY A 448 6.99 -8.47 32.22
N VAL A 449 5.72 -8.76 31.91
CA VAL A 449 4.62 -7.80 32.10
C VAL A 449 3.84 -8.14 33.36
N GLN A 450 3.89 -7.27 34.38
CA GLN A 450 3.36 -7.55 35.72
C GLN A 450 2.36 -6.48 36.18
N LEU A 451 1.32 -6.89 36.91
CA LEU A 451 0.38 -5.96 37.56
C LEU A 451 0.88 -5.59 38.96
N GLY A 452 1.09 -4.29 39.19
CA GLY A 452 1.46 -3.72 40.48
C GLY A 452 0.27 -3.53 41.43
N GLN A 453 0.56 -3.27 42.70
CA GLN A 453 -0.47 -3.02 43.73
C GLN A 453 -1.30 -1.76 43.48
N ASP A 454 -0.76 -0.82 42.69
CA ASP A 454 -1.42 0.41 42.32
C ASP A 454 -2.34 0.26 41.09
N GLY A 455 -2.52 -0.98 40.60
CA GLY A 455 -3.33 -1.33 39.44
C GLY A 455 -2.64 -1.09 38.09
N LYS A 456 -1.39 -0.62 38.06
CA LYS A 456 -0.64 -0.38 36.81
C LYS A 456 0.15 -1.61 36.38
N LEU A 457 0.37 -1.73 35.07
CA LEU A 457 1.30 -2.69 34.49
C LEU A 457 2.73 -2.12 34.48
N SER A 458 3.70 -2.96 34.81
CA SER A 458 5.13 -2.74 34.57
C SER A 458 5.66 -3.67 33.47
N PHE A 459 6.75 -3.27 32.81
CA PHE A 459 7.38 -4.05 31.74
C PHE A 459 8.89 -4.19 31.97
N ASP A 460 9.36 -5.43 32.11
CA ASP A 460 10.77 -5.80 32.16
C ASP A 460 11.24 -6.22 30.75
N GLU A 461 11.88 -5.28 30.05
CA GLU A 461 12.42 -5.49 28.70
C GLU A 461 13.49 -6.60 28.64
N GLY A 462 14.28 -6.77 29.69
CA GLY A 462 15.34 -7.77 29.74
C GLY A 462 14.75 -9.19 29.79
N LYS A 463 13.79 -9.40 30.69
CA LYS A 463 13.06 -10.67 30.79
C LYS A 463 12.26 -10.99 29.52
N PHE A 464 11.68 -9.97 28.89
CA PHE A 464 10.96 -10.13 27.63
C PHE A 464 11.89 -10.53 26.48
N THR A 465 13.06 -9.88 26.37
CA THR A 465 14.07 -10.22 25.35
C THR A 465 14.59 -11.64 25.54
N GLN A 466 14.76 -12.08 26.80
CA GLN A 466 15.10 -13.47 27.12
C GLN A 466 13.98 -14.44 26.69
N ALA A 467 12.71 -14.12 26.96
CA ALA A 467 11.59 -14.95 26.55
C ALA A 467 11.47 -15.07 25.02
N LEU A 468 11.68 -13.97 24.29
CA LEU A 468 11.66 -13.96 22.82
C LEU A 468 12.77 -14.84 22.22
N SER A 469 13.97 -14.85 22.82
CA SER A 469 15.08 -15.67 22.33
C SER A 469 14.92 -17.16 22.65
N GLN A 470 14.25 -17.50 23.76
CA GLN A 470 14.04 -18.88 24.18
C GLN A 470 12.83 -19.55 23.52
N ASP A 471 11.67 -18.87 23.47
CA ASP A 471 10.43 -19.42 22.92
C ASP A 471 9.56 -18.32 22.27
N LEU A 472 9.98 -17.88 21.09
CA LEU A 472 9.23 -16.90 20.31
C LEU A 472 7.78 -17.33 20.05
N GLN A 473 7.54 -18.60 19.72
CA GLN A 473 6.19 -19.09 19.42
C GLN A 473 5.31 -19.07 20.67
N GLY A 474 5.89 -19.34 21.84
CA GLY A 474 5.24 -19.14 23.14
C GLY A 474 4.89 -17.68 23.41
N VAL A 475 5.83 -16.76 23.19
CA VAL A 475 5.57 -15.32 23.37
C VAL A 475 4.49 -14.85 22.40
N MET A 476 4.56 -15.20 21.12
CA MET A 476 3.54 -14.84 20.13
C MET A 476 2.16 -15.35 20.54
N ARG A 477 2.06 -16.63 20.96
CA ARG A 477 0.81 -17.24 21.44
C ARG A 477 0.24 -16.58 22.68
N LEU A 478 1.09 -15.97 23.51
CA LEU A 478 0.67 -15.24 24.69
C LEU A 478 -0.06 -13.94 24.35
N PHE A 479 0.25 -13.30 23.21
CA PHE A 479 -0.38 -12.04 22.78
C PHE A 479 -1.41 -12.23 21.67
N ALA A 480 -1.12 -13.04 20.67
CA ALA A 480 -1.90 -13.20 19.45
C ALA A 480 -2.76 -14.48 19.45
N ALA A 481 -3.74 -14.52 18.55
CA ALA A 481 -4.47 -15.75 18.27
C ALA A 481 -3.56 -16.74 17.53
N SER A 482 -3.57 -18.01 17.93
CA SER A 482 -2.71 -19.04 17.35
C SER A 482 -3.44 -20.38 17.25
N GLY A 483 -3.14 -21.15 16.22
CA GLY A 483 -3.57 -22.54 16.11
C GLY A 483 -2.38 -23.48 15.96
N ARG A 484 -2.42 -24.62 16.66
CA ARG A 484 -1.49 -25.73 16.49
C ARG A 484 -2.24 -26.96 16.05
N ALA A 485 -1.87 -27.54 14.92
CA ALA A 485 -2.39 -28.84 14.49
C ALA A 485 -1.54 -29.97 15.07
N THR A 486 -2.17 -31.12 15.33
CA THR A 486 -1.46 -32.35 15.73
C THR A 486 -1.03 -33.20 14.55
N ASP A 487 -1.59 -32.97 13.36
CA ASP A 487 -1.30 -33.70 12.12
C ASP A 487 -0.51 -32.80 11.14
N PRO A 488 0.57 -33.31 10.51
CA PRO A 488 1.39 -32.53 9.58
C PRO A 488 0.65 -32.12 8.29
N ASN A 489 -0.47 -32.79 7.95
CA ASN A 489 -1.28 -32.43 6.78
C ASN A 489 -2.24 -31.29 7.04
N ILE A 490 -2.34 -30.83 8.28
CA ILE A 490 -3.20 -29.74 8.71
C ILE A 490 -2.32 -28.60 9.23
N SER A 491 -2.56 -27.39 8.76
CA SER A 491 -1.94 -26.19 9.35
C SER A 491 -2.95 -25.10 9.60
N PHE A 492 -2.83 -24.42 10.74
CA PHE A 492 -3.62 -23.23 11.03
C PHE A 492 -3.20 -22.09 10.11
N VAL A 493 -4.18 -21.38 9.55
CA VAL A 493 -3.94 -20.25 8.63
C VAL A 493 -4.42 -18.95 9.25
N SER A 494 -5.69 -18.90 9.65
CA SER A 494 -6.29 -17.69 10.19
C SER A 494 -7.52 -17.98 11.05
N SER A 495 -7.98 -16.96 11.75
CA SER A 495 -9.21 -16.96 12.55
C SER A 495 -9.90 -15.60 12.45
N THR A 496 -11.19 -15.55 12.75
CA THR A 496 -11.94 -14.28 12.85
C THR A 496 -12.29 -13.97 14.29
N ASP A 497 -12.85 -12.80 14.58
CA ASP A 497 -13.31 -12.40 15.93
C ASP A 497 -14.40 -13.35 16.50
N LYS A 498 -15.09 -14.12 15.65
CA LYS A 498 -16.12 -15.09 16.06
C LYS A 498 -15.58 -16.46 16.46
N THR A 499 -14.33 -16.78 16.11
CA THR A 499 -13.75 -18.09 16.42
C THR A 499 -13.59 -18.27 17.93
N LYS A 500 -14.04 -19.37 18.51
CA LYS A 500 -13.85 -19.64 19.95
C LYS A 500 -12.57 -20.44 20.19
N ALA A 501 -11.87 -20.13 21.28
CA ALA A 501 -10.76 -20.94 21.75
C ALA A 501 -11.20 -22.40 21.93
N SER A 502 -10.37 -23.35 21.51
CA SER A 502 -10.69 -24.77 21.58
C SER A 502 -10.65 -25.28 23.02
N PRO A 503 -11.35 -26.40 23.33
CA PRO A 503 -11.11 -27.14 24.56
C PRO A 503 -9.68 -27.68 24.60
N LEU A 504 -9.28 -28.22 25.76
CA LEU A 504 -7.95 -28.83 25.95
C LEU A 504 -7.66 -29.92 24.93
N GLU A 505 -8.69 -30.69 24.55
CA GLU A 505 -8.58 -31.75 23.55
C GLU A 505 -8.41 -31.22 22.12
N GLY A 506 -8.67 -29.94 21.85
CA GLY A 506 -8.63 -29.38 20.49
C GLY A 506 -9.85 -29.73 19.64
N TYR A 507 -9.96 -29.08 18.47
CA TYR A 507 -11.02 -29.33 17.49
C TYR A 507 -10.63 -30.44 16.53
N GLU A 508 -11.40 -31.53 16.47
CA GLU A 508 -11.15 -32.63 15.53
C GLU A 508 -11.36 -32.18 14.07
N VAL A 509 -10.47 -32.63 13.17
CA VAL A 509 -10.56 -32.33 11.74
C VAL A 509 -10.85 -33.60 10.97
N VAL A 510 -11.97 -33.60 10.25
CA VAL A 510 -12.40 -34.71 9.39
C VAL A 510 -12.52 -34.20 7.96
N ILE A 511 -11.82 -34.86 7.03
CA ILE A 511 -11.84 -34.56 5.61
C ILE A 511 -12.69 -35.61 4.90
N THR A 512 -13.74 -35.17 4.23
CA THR A 512 -14.63 -36.04 3.44
C THR A 512 -14.24 -36.06 1.96
N GLN A 513 -13.52 -35.03 1.49
CA GLN A 513 -12.97 -34.97 0.14
C GLN A 513 -11.64 -34.22 0.16
N ALA A 514 -10.58 -34.82 -0.37
CA ALA A 514 -9.30 -34.16 -0.56
C ALA A 514 -9.32 -33.20 -1.76
N ALA A 515 -8.57 -32.11 -1.68
CA ALA A 515 -8.47 -31.17 -2.79
C ALA A 515 -7.62 -31.76 -3.94
N THR A 516 -8.03 -31.54 -5.18
CA THR A 516 -7.27 -31.93 -6.38
C THR A 516 -6.96 -30.74 -7.28
N ARG A 517 -5.97 -30.90 -8.16
CA ARG A 517 -5.66 -29.93 -9.21
C ARG A 517 -6.37 -30.34 -10.48
N ALA A 518 -6.88 -29.35 -11.22
CA ALA A 518 -7.37 -29.56 -12.57
C ALA A 518 -6.23 -30.08 -13.47
N GLN A 519 -6.47 -31.17 -14.18
CA GLN A 519 -5.51 -31.76 -15.12
C GLN A 519 -6.18 -32.10 -16.45
N ALA A 520 -5.52 -31.72 -17.54
CA ALA A 520 -5.80 -32.19 -18.89
C ALA A 520 -4.63 -33.07 -19.36
N THR A 521 -4.93 -34.26 -19.88
CA THR A 521 -3.95 -35.17 -20.47
C THR A 521 -4.33 -35.41 -21.93
N ALA A 522 -3.38 -35.22 -22.84
CA ALA A 522 -3.58 -35.46 -24.27
C ALA A 522 -4.06 -36.89 -24.56
N GLY A 523 -4.95 -37.03 -25.55
CA GLY A 523 -5.51 -38.32 -25.93
C GLY A 523 -4.47 -39.21 -26.62
N VAL A 524 -3.59 -38.60 -27.43
CA VAL A 524 -2.59 -39.26 -28.26
C VAL A 524 -1.18 -38.84 -27.84
N ALA A 525 -0.23 -39.78 -27.84
CA ALA A 525 1.18 -39.49 -27.58
C ALA A 525 1.85 -38.91 -28.84
N GLN A 526 2.69 -37.89 -28.69
CA GLN A 526 3.44 -37.33 -29.80
C GLN A 526 4.71 -38.17 -30.03
N THR A 527 4.82 -38.82 -31.19
CA THR A 527 5.98 -39.64 -31.58
C THR A 527 6.79 -39.01 -32.71
N SER A 528 6.37 -37.88 -33.26
CA SER A 528 7.08 -37.14 -34.31
C SER A 528 6.83 -35.62 -34.17
N ALA A 529 7.75 -34.79 -34.66
CA ALA A 529 7.63 -33.33 -34.58
C ALA A 529 6.39 -32.82 -35.35
N SER A 530 5.84 -31.69 -34.92
CA SER A 530 4.61 -31.15 -35.49
C SER A 530 4.73 -30.89 -37.00
N THR A 531 3.84 -31.43 -37.83
CA THR A 531 3.92 -31.22 -39.30
C THR A 531 3.30 -29.92 -39.76
N THR A 532 2.33 -29.42 -39.00
CA THR A 532 1.60 -28.17 -39.27
C THR A 532 1.54 -27.29 -38.03
N THR A 533 1.33 -26.00 -38.22
CA THR A 533 1.08 -25.06 -37.13
C THR A 533 -0.22 -25.43 -36.40
N GLU A 534 -0.15 -25.56 -35.08
CA GLU A 534 -1.27 -25.88 -34.20
C GLU A 534 -1.61 -24.66 -33.32
N THR A 535 -2.86 -24.52 -32.92
CA THR A 535 -3.30 -23.53 -31.92
C THR A 535 -4.06 -24.24 -30.82
N LEU A 536 -3.54 -24.14 -29.59
CA LEU A 536 -4.23 -24.55 -28.38
C LEU A 536 -5.01 -23.38 -27.82
N THR A 537 -6.31 -23.56 -27.63
CA THR A 537 -7.19 -22.59 -26.98
C THR A 537 -7.49 -23.04 -25.56
N PHE A 538 -7.06 -22.23 -24.59
CA PHE A 538 -7.34 -22.41 -23.17
C PHE A 538 -8.50 -21.52 -22.74
N SER A 539 -9.49 -22.07 -22.04
CA SER A 539 -10.62 -21.30 -21.51
C SER A 539 -11.13 -21.86 -20.18
N GLY A 540 -12.25 -21.36 -19.66
CA GLY A 540 -12.83 -21.80 -18.38
C GLY A 540 -12.52 -20.88 -17.20
N ALA A 541 -12.90 -21.31 -15.98
CA ALA A 541 -12.85 -20.49 -14.78
C ALA A 541 -11.46 -19.91 -14.47
N LEU A 542 -10.40 -20.71 -14.69
CA LEU A 542 -9.02 -20.28 -14.50
C LEU A 542 -8.63 -19.11 -15.42
N PHE A 543 -9.24 -19.00 -16.60
CA PHE A 543 -8.94 -18.01 -17.63
C PHE A 543 -9.93 -16.84 -17.67
N GLY A 544 -11.08 -16.95 -17.00
CA GLY A 544 -12.15 -15.95 -17.03
C GLY A 544 -12.84 -15.92 -18.39
N ASN A 545 -13.28 -14.73 -18.82
CA ASN A 545 -14.07 -14.56 -20.05
C ASN A 545 -13.23 -14.48 -21.34
N THR A 546 -11.90 -14.44 -21.24
CA THR A 546 -11.02 -14.26 -22.41
C THR A 546 -10.18 -15.52 -22.61
N PRO A 547 -10.44 -16.31 -23.67
CA PRO A 547 -9.62 -17.47 -24.00
C PRO A 547 -8.18 -17.07 -24.32
N VAL A 548 -7.23 -17.94 -23.97
CA VAL A 548 -5.82 -17.79 -24.30
C VAL A 548 -5.51 -18.73 -25.45
N ASN A 549 -5.14 -18.15 -26.60
CA ASN A 549 -4.67 -18.93 -27.76
C ASN A 549 -3.14 -18.99 -27.75
N LEU A 550 -2.62 -20.20 -27.85
CA LEU A 550 -1.19 -20.50 -27.90
C LEU A 550 -0.88 -21.18 -29.24
N THR A 551 -0.04 -20.56 -30.06
CA THR A 551 0.36 -21.10 -31.35
C THR A 551 1.64 -21.91 -31.22
N ILE A 552 1.59 -23.17 -31.65
CA ILE A 552 2.72 -24.09 -31.73
C ILE A 552 3.15 -24.16 -33.20
N ALA A 553 4.42 -23.87 -33.48
CA ALA A 553 4.92 -23.83 -34.85
C ALA A 553 5.08 -25.25 -35.44
N ALA A 554 5.00 -25.37 -36.77
CA ALA A 554 5.46 -26.57 -37.45
C ALA A 554 6.95 -26.82 -37.13
N GLY A 555 7.31 -28.09 -36.97
CA GLY A 555 8.62 -28.56 -36.51
C GLY A 555 8.77 -28.66 -35.00
N SER A 556 7.82 -28.18 -34.19
CA SER A 556 7.91 -28.25 -32.72
C SER A 556 7.81 -29.68 -32.20
N THR A 557 8.69 -30.03 -31.27
CA THR A 557 8.60 -31.27 -30.49
C THR A 557 7.65 -31.13 -29.30
N LEU A 558 7.35 -32.25 -28.63
CA LEU A 558 6.56 -32.24 -27.40
C LEU A 558 7.21 -31.39 -26.30
N ASN A 559 8.54 -31.47 -26.18
CA ASN A 559 9.30 -30.67 -25.22
C ASN A 559 9.27 -29.18 -25.57
N ASP A 560 9.29 -28.81 -26.86
CA ASP A 560 9.12 -27.41 -27.27
C ASP A 560 7.74 -26.90 -26.88
N THR A 561 6.71 -27.72 -27.03
CA THR A 561 5.34 -27.40 -26.60
C THR A 561 5.25 -27.23 -25.08
N VAL A 562 5.86 -28.13 -24.29
CA VAL A 562 5.95 -27.98 -22.83
C VAL A 562 6.65 -26.68 -22.45
N ASN A 563 7.80 -26.39 -23.07
CA ASN A 563 8.55 -25.17 -22.82
C ASN A 563 7.76 -23.92 -23.21
N LEU A 564 7.01 -23.97 -24.31
CA LEU A 564 6.16 -22.87 -24.77
C LEU A 564 5.08 -22.57 -23.72
N ILE A 565 4.36 -23.59 -23.23
CA ILE A 565 3.32 -23.43 -22.20
C ILE A 565 3.91 -22.89 -20.89
N ASN A 566 5.02 -23.47 -20.42
CA ASN A 566 5.63 -23.12 -19.15
C ASN A 566 6.31 -21.73 -19.16
N ASN A 567 6.63 -21.19 -20.34
CA ASN A 567 7.24 -19.86 -20.47
C ASN A 567 6.26 -18.77 -20.94
N ASP A 568 5.09 -19.12 -21.48
CA ASP A 568 4.09 -18.12 -21.89
C ASP A 568 3.62 -17.30 -20.68
N SER A 569 3.70 -15.97 -20.79
CA SER A 569 3.43 -15.04 -19.70
C SER A 569 1.99 -15.10 -19.18
N ARG A 570 1.05 -15.56 -20.01
CA ARG A 570 -0.38 -15.73 -19.71
C ARG A 570 -0.68 -17.09 -19.08
N LEU A 571 0.20 -18.08 -19.25
CA LEU A 571 0.01 -19.47 -18.81
C LEU A 571 0.90 -19.88 -17.62
N ARG A 572 2.14 -19.42 -17.55
CA ARG A 572 3.17 -19.91 -16.60
C ARG A 572 2.82 -19.81 -15.11
N ASN A 573 1.96 -18.87 -14.73
CA ASN A 573 1.49 -18.69 -13.35
C ASN A 573 0.14 -19.41 -13.07
N ARG A 574 -0.43 -20.07 -14.08
CA ARG A 574 -1.75 -20.68 -14.05
C ARG A 574 -1.69 -22.18 -14.23
N VAL A 575 -0.88 -22.66 -15.17
CA VAL A 575 -0.71 -24.09 -15.48
C VAL A 575 0.78 -24.44 -15.59
N VAL A 576 1.08 -25.72 -15.39
CA VAL A 576 2.38 -26.34 -15.65
C VAL A 576 2.14 -27.48 -16.64
N ALA A 577 2.89 -27.48 -17.73
CA ALA A 577 2.95 -28.57 -18.68
C ALA A 577 4.10 -29.53 -18.34
N SER A 578 3.87 -30.82 -18.57
CA SER A 578 4.84 -31.91 -18.43
C SER A 578 4.56 -33.01 -19.44
N VAL A 579 5.44 -34.01 -19.50
CA VAL A 579 5.26 -35.21 -20.33
C VAL A 579 5.09 -36.43 -19.44
N GLU A 580 4.01 -37.18 -19.64
CA GLU A 580 3.81 -38.52 -19.06
C GLU A 580 3.45 -39.48 -20.19
N ASP A 581 4.15 -40.62 -20.29
CA ASP A 581 3.93 -41.64 -21.33
C ASP A 581 3.88 -41.09 -22.78
N GLY A 582 4.72 -40.09 -23.08
CA GLY A 582 4.78 -39.44 -24.40
C GLY A 582 3.62 -38.50 -24.69
N LYS A 583 2.75 -38.21 -23.71
CA LYS A 583 1.59 -37.34 -23.83
C LYS A 583 1.84 -36.01 -23.13
N LEU A 584 1.28 -34.94 -23.69
CA LEU A 584 1.21 -33.64 -23.03
C LEU A 584 0.26 -33.73 -21.83
N VAL A 585 0.76 -33.41 -20.65
CA VAL A 585 -0.04 -33.25 -19.43
C VAL A 585 0.03 -31.80 -19.00
N ILE A 586 -1.13 -31.17 -18.81
CA ILE A 586 -1.25 -29.79 -18.38
C ILE A 586 -2.00 -29.80 -17.06
N ARG A 587 -1.36 -29.31 -15.99
CA ARG A 587 -1.93 -29.29 -14.64
C ARG A 587 -2.01 -27.86 -14.13
N ALA A 588 -3.12 -27.49 -13.50
CA ALA A 588 -3.23 -26.19 -12.84
C ALA A 588 -2.23 -26.08 -11.68
N VAL A 589 -1.70 -24.86 -11.47
CA VAL A 589 -0.80 -24.55 -10.35
C VAL A 589 -1.55 -24.62 -9.01
N ASN A 590 -2.79 -24.13 -9.00
CA ASN A 590 -3.62 -24.06 -7.82
C ASN A 590 -4.60 -25.25 -7.75
N TYR A 591 -5.01 -25.59 -6.52
CA TYR A 591 -6.01 -26.61 -6.24
C TYR A 591 -7.42 -26.04 -6.32
N GLY A 592 -8.41 -26.91 -6.50
CA GLY A 592 -9.82 -26.55 -6.36
C GLY A 592 -10.52 -26.17 -7.66
N SER A 593 -11.84 -26.00 -7.55
CA SER A 593 -12.75 -25.79 -8.69
C SER A 593 -12.53 -24.45 -9.40
N ALA A 594 -12.02 -23.45 -8.68
CA ALA A 594 -11.63 -22.16 -9.25
C ALA A 594 -10.48 -22.28 -10.27
N SER A 595 -9.74 -23.39 -10.24
CA SER A 595 -8.64 -23.67 -11.17
C SER A 595 -9.08 -24.50 -12.37
N ASN A 596 -10.38 -24.75 -12.55
CA ASN A 596 -10.91 -25.50 -13.67
C ASN A 596 -10.63 -24.77 -14.99
N PHE A 597 -10.22 -25.52 -16.00
CA PHE A 597 -9.96 -24.99 -17.32
C PHE A 597 -10.34 -26.01 -18.39
N THR A 598 -10.46 -25.53 -19.61
CA THR A 598 -10.59 -26.36 -20.79
C THR A 598 -9.43 -26.07 -21.72
N VAL A 599 -9.00 -27.09 -22.45
CA VAL A 599 -8.02 -26.96 -23.52
C VAL A 599 -8.51 -27.71 -24.75
N VAL A 600 -8.40 -27.08 -25.91
CA VAL A 600 -8.81 -27.65 -27.20
C VAL A 600 -7.80 -27.25 -28.27
N SER A 601 -7.54 -28.15 -29.21
CA SER A 601 -6.71 -27.88 -30.39
C SER A 601 -7.59 -27.54 -31.60
N ASN A 602 -7.08 -26.72 -32.52
CA ASN A 602 -7.69 -26.55 -33.83
C ASN A 602 -7.45 -27.76 -34.77
N LEU A 603 -6.62 -28.73 -34.39
CA LEU A 603 -6.31 -29.94 -35.14
C LEU A 603 -6.84 -31.19 -34.44
N ALA A 604 -7.16 -32.23 -35.21
CA ALA A 604 -7.50 -33.55 -34.66
C ALA A 604 -6.28 -34.15 -33.95
N ALA A 605 -6.48 -34.90 -32.85
CA ALA A 605 -5.37 -35.47 -32.10
C ALA A 605 -4.61 -36.50 -32.95
N ALA A 606 -3.30 -36.32 -33.09
CA ALA A 606 -2.45 -37.18 -33.90
C ALA A 606 -1.06 -37.33 -33.27
N SER A 607 -0.26 -38.29 -33.77
CA SER A 607 1.09 -38.57 -33.27
C SER A 607 2.13 -37.51 -33.67
N ASP A 608 1.75 -36.59 -34.55
CA ASP A 608 2.55 -35.50 -35.11
C ASP A 608 1.97 -34.11 -34.74
N ASN A 609 1.32 -34.00 -33.57
CA ASN A 609 0.92 -32.73 -32.94
C ASN A 609 0.84 -32.88 -31.41
N SER A 610 0.29 -31.88 -30.68
CA SER A 610 0.20 -31.92 -29.21
C SER A 610 -0.60 -33.09 -28.63
N GLY A 611 -1.44 -33.74 -29.43
CA GLY A 611 -2.30 -34.85 -29.03
C GLY A 611 -3.58 -34.45 -28.27
N ILE A 612 -3.86 -33.15 -28.10
CA ILE A 612 -5.07 -32.65 -27.40
C ILE A 612 -6.34 -32.89 -28.22
N GLY A 613 -6.33 -32.55 -29.51
CA GLY A 613 -7.46 -32.75 -30.42
C GLY A 613 -8.54 -31.66 -30.40
N THR A 614 -9.51 -31.76 -31.33
CA THR A 614 -10.62 -30.81 -31.51
C THR A 614 -11.75 -30.95 -30.49
N THR A 615 -11.75 -32.02 -29.69
CA THR A 615 -12.69 -32.18 -28.58
C THR A 615 -12.10 -31.56 -27.33
N ALA A 616 -12.78 -30.57 -26.75
CA ALA A 616 -12.30 -29.88 -25.56
C ALA A 616 -12.11 -30.86 -24.39
N ILE A 617 -10.94 -30.82 -23.75
CA ILE A 617 -10.65 -31.55 -22.53
C ILE A 617 -11.03 -30.65 -21.36
N ASN A 618 -12.02 -31.06 -20.57
CA ASN A 618 -12.44 -30.37 -19.35
C ASN A 618 -11.59 -30.85 -18.18
N ALA A 619 -10.68 -30.00 -17.70
CA ALA A 619 -9.85 -30.26 -16.54
C ALA A 619 -10.53 -29.75 -15.28
N GLU A 620 -10.88 -30.67 -14.37
CA GLU A 620 -11.59 -30.35 -13.12
C GLU A 620 -10.70 -30.58 -11.91
N GLY A 621 -10.61 -29.57 -11.04
CA GLY A 621 -10.06 -29.63 -9.70
C GLY A 621 -11.18 -29.61 -8.68
N LEU A 622 -10.99 -30.33 -7.58
CA LEU A 622 -11.95 -30.41 -6.49
C LEU A 622 -11.45 -29.63 -5.28
N ASP A 623 -12.34 -28.88 -4.64
CA ASP A 623 -12.06 -28.23 -3.36
C ASP A 623 -12.07 -29.27 -2.23
N VAL A 624 -11.30 -29.01 -1.18
CA VAL A 624 -11.37 -29.81 0.06
C VAL A 624 -12.80 -29.75 0.63
N GLN A 625 -13.30 -30.86 1.19
CA GLN A 625 -14.54 -30.86 1.97
C GLN A 625 -14.31 -31.56 3.30
N GLY A 626 -15.00 -31.10 4.34
CA GLY A 626 -14.85 -31.66 5.67
C GLY A 626 -15.53 -30.86 6.76
N THR A 627 -15.25 -31.25 8.01
CA THR A 627 -15.76 -30.60 9.22
C THR A 627 -14.61 -30.25 10.16
N ILE A 628 -14.79 -29.19 10.94
CA ILE A 628 -13.91 -28.82 12.05
C ILE A 628 -14.75 -28.89 13.32
N ASN A 629 -14.35 -29.69 14.31
CA ASN A 629 -15.11 -29.96 15.53
C ASN A 629 -16.53 -30.50 15.26
N GLY A 630 -16.72 -31.31 14.22
CA GLY A 630 -18.04 -31.77 13.76
C GLY A 630 -18.93 -30.69 13.13
N GLU A 631 -18.47 -29.43 13.08
CA GLU A 631 -19.18 -28.33 12.42
C GLU A 631 -18.77 -28.29 10.94
N ALA A 632 -19.75 -28.16 10.04
CA ALA A 632 -19.50 -28.07 8.60
C ALA A 632 -18.60 -26.88 8.26
N ALA A 633 -17.68 -27.08 7.34
CA ALA A 633 -16.74 -26.06 6.89
C ALA A 633 -16.73 -25.96 5.36
N THR A 634 -16.56 -24.74 4.86
CA THR A 634 -16.49 -24.43 3.43
C THR A 634 -15.07 -24.57 2.92
N GLY A 635 -14.87 -25.36 1.88
CA GLY A 635 -13.58 -25.53 1.22
C GLY A 635 -13.37 -24.60 0.04
N ARG A 636 -12.12 -24.20 -0.16
CA ARG A 636 -11.64 -23.51 -1.36
C ARG A 636 -10.20 -23.92 -1.64
N GLY A 637 -9.97 -24.69 -2.69
CA GLY A 637 -8.72 -25.38 -2.96
C GLY A 637 -8.32 -26.23 -1.75
N GLN A 638 -7.14 -25.96 -1.19
CA GLN A 638 -6.63 -26.63 0.01
C GLN A 638 -7.09 -25.97 1.33
N PHE A 639 -7.89 -24.92 1.30
CA PHE A 639 -8.28 -24.20 2.52
C PHE A 639 -9.67 -24.63 2.96
N LEU A 640 -9.81 -25.03 4.22
CA LEU A 640 -11.08 -25.36 4.85
C LEU A 640 -11.40 -24.32 5.92
N THR A 641 -12.54 -23.65 5.81
CA THR A 641 -12.94 -22.54 6.68
C THR A 641 -14.27 -22.83 7.37
N GLY A 642 -14.31 -22.77 8.70
CA GLY A 642 -15.56 -22.92 9.45
C GLY A 642 -16.58 -21.84 9.08
N ASN A 643 -17.83 -22.26 8.87
CA ASN A 643 -18.90 -21.40 8.34
C ASN A 643 -19.26 -20.27 9.32
N SER A 644 -19.82 -19.16 8.82
CA SER A 644 -20.10 -17.95 9.62
C SER A 644 -21.04 -18.18 10.81
N ASP A 645 -21.88 -19.20 10.71
CA ASP A 645 -22.95 -19.51 11.65
C ASP A 645 -22.53 -20.61 12.65
N ASN A 646 -21.31 -21.13 12.49
CA ASN A 646 -20.74 -22.13 13.38
C ASN A 646 -20.56 -21.56 14.79
N PRO A 647 -21.04 -22.24 15.85
CA PRO A 647 -20.98 -21.70 17.20
C PRO A 647 -19.56 -21.64 17.78
N ASN A 648 -18.61 -22.45 17.27
CA ASN A 648 -17.24 -22.50 17.77
C ASN A 648 -16.18 -22.19 16.69
N THR A 649 -16.34 -22.73 15.49
CA THR A 649 -15.30 -22.69 14.44
C THR A 649 -15.51 -21.58 13.41
N ALA A 650 -16.44 -20.66 13.61
CA ALA A 650 -16.74 -19.60 12.63
C ALA A 650 -15.48 -18.80 12.24
N GLY A 651 -15.14 -18.86 10.96
CA GLY A 651 -13.98 -18.20 10.38
C GLY A 651 -12.62 -18.78 10.78
N LEU A 652 -12.58 -19.93 11.46
CA LEU A 652 -11.35 -20.70 11.65
C LEU A 652 -10.96 -21.32 10.31
N GLN A 653 -9.81 -20.92 9.78
CA GLN A 653 -9.28 -21.44 8.53
C GLN A 653 -8.05 -22.29 8.77
N ILE A 654 -8.06 -23.46 8.16
CA ILE A 654 -6.93 -24.38 8.12
C ILE A 654 -6.57 -24.67 6.67
N ARG A 655 -5.30 -24.96 6.41
CA ARG A 655 -4.83 -25.53 5.16
C ARG A 655 -4.72 -27.05 5.32
N VAL A 656 -5.20 -27.76 4.32
CA VAL A 656 -5.30 -29.22 4.25
C VAL A 656 -4.47 -29.69 3.06
N THR A 657 -3.40 -30.44 3.33
CA THR A 657 -2.57 -31.08 2.31
C THR A 657 -2.80 -32.59 2.21
N ALA A 658 -3.82 -33.10 2.92
CA ALA A 658 -4.28 -34.47 2.82
C ALA A 658 -4.65 -34.82 1.36
N THR A 659 -4.26 -36.02 0.94
CA THR A 659 -4.51 -36.54 -0.42
C THR A 659 -5.68 -37.52 -0.49
N ALA A 660 -6.26 -37.89 0.66
CA ALA A 660 -7.41 -38.79 0.76
C ALA A 660 -8.39 -38.30 1.85
N PRO A 661 -9.64 -38.77 1.84
CA PRO A 661 -10.57 -38.60 2.96
C PRO A 661 -10.09 -39.34 4.22
N GLY A 662 -10.40 -38.79 5.40
CA GLY A 662 -10.04 -39.37 6.69
C GLY A 662 -10.08 -38.37 7.84
N THR A 663 -9.77 -38.85 9.05
CA THR A 663 -9.59 -38.00 10.23
C THR A 663 -8.12 -37.61 10.36
N TYR A 664 -7.84 -36.30 10.40
CA TYR A 664 -6.48 -35.73 10.35
C TYR A 664 -6.16 -34.97 11.65
N GLY A 665 -6.28 -35.68 12.77
CA GLY A 665 -5.94 -35.15 14.08
C GLY A 665 -6.80 -33.96 14.52
N ARG A 666 -6.19 -33.04 15.27
CA ARG A 666 -6.88 -31.94 15.95
C ARG A 666 -6.17 -30.61 15.80
N VAL A 667 -6.93 -29.53 15.90
CA VAL A 667 -6.44 -28.16 15.90
C VAL A 667 -6.71 -27.52 17.26
N HIS A 668 -5.65 -27.21 17.99
CA HIS A 668 -5.70 -26.47 19.24
C HIS A 668 -5.62 -24.99 18.92
N PHE A 669 -6.75 -24.29 19.02
CA PHE A 669 -6.84 -22.86 18.78
C PHE A 669 -6.94 -22.10 20.09
N THR A 670 -6.06 -21.12 20.30
CA THR A 670 -6.02 -20.30 21.51
C THR A 670 -5.99 -18.82 21.15
N ARG A 671 -6.60 -18.00 21.99
CA ARG A 671 -6.53 -16.53 21.89
C ARG A 671 -5.61 -15.98 22.96
N GLY A 672 -4.56 -15.30 22.52
CA GLY A 672 -3.65 -14.57 23.39
C GLY A 672 -4.31 -13.38 24.09
N VAL A 673 -3.62 -12.84 25.09
CA VAL A 673 -4.10 -11.76 25.95
C VAL A 673 -4.43 -10.51 25.15
N ALA A 674 -3.58 -10.10 24.21
CA ALA A 674 -3.83 -8.88 23.44
C ALA A 674 -5.05 -9.03 22.53
N ASP A 675 -5.24 -10.19 21.92
CA ASP A 675 -6.45 -10.47 21.15
C ASP A 675 -7.72 -10.46 22.02
N GLN A 676 -7.67 -11.07 23.22
CA GLN A 676 -8.80 -11.06 24.16
C GLN A 676 -9.14 -9.65 24.67
N VAL A 677 -8.12 -8.87 25.05
CA VAL A 677 -8.28 -7.48 25.48
C VAL A 677 -8.84 -6.63 24.35
N ARG A 678 -8.33 -6.77 23.13
CA ARG A 678 -8.83 -6.08 21.94
C ARG A 678 -10.32 -6.36 21.70
N LEU A 679 -10.72 -7.63 21.69
CA LEU A 679 -12.11 -8.02 21.44
C LEU A 679 -13.06 -7.44 22.48
N PHE A 680 -12.68 -7.55 23.76
CA PHE A 680 -13.49 -7.02 24.85
C PHE A 680 -13.56 -5.49 24.81
N ALA A 681 -12.43 -4.81 24.60
CA ALA A 681 -12.39 -3.37 24.47
C ALA A 681 -13.27 -2.88 23.31
N ARG A 682 -13.19 -3.52 22.13
CA ARG A 682 -14.04 -3.21 20.98
C ARG A 682 -15.52 -3.45 21.25
N GLN A 683 -15.86 -4.51 21.97
CA GLN A 683 -17.24 -4.79 22.37
C GLN A 683 -17.76 -3.70 23.32
N ALA A 684 -16.96 -3.30 24.31
CA ALA A 684 -17.32 -2.25 25.26
C ALA A 684 -17.48 -0.86 24.61
N THR A 685 -16.70 -0.57 23.56
CA THR A 685 -16.70 0.71 22.83
C THR A 685 -17.53 0.71 21.55
N ASP A 686 -18.22 -0.39 21.25
CA ASP A 686 -19.04 -0.52 20.05
C ASP A 686 -20.05 0.63 19.96
N ILE A 687 -20.13 1.24 18.78
CA ILE A 687 -20.88 2.48 18.57
C ILE A 687 -22.39 2.29 18.55
N VAL A 688 -22.86 1.04 18.49
CA VAL A 688 -24.28 0.70 18.43
C VAL A 688 -24.72 0.07 19.75
N ASN A 689 -24.01 -0.97 20.20
CA ASN A 689 -24.44 -1.84 21.29
C ASN A 689 -23.48 -1.86 22.49
N GLY A 690 -22.37 -1.11 22.45
CA GLY A 690 -21.36 -1.17 23.49
C GLY A 690 -21.82 -0.58 24.82
N ASP A 691 -21.34 -1.15 25.94
CA ASP A 691 -21.72 -0.74 27.30
C ASP A 691 -21.47 0.76 27.53
N ILE A 692 -20.33 1.27 27.05
CA ILE A 692 -19.98 2.68 27.18
C ILE A 692 -20.90 3.56 26.33
N GLN A 693 -21.22 3.12 25.11
CA GLN A 693 -22.15 3.85 24.24
C GLN A 693 -23.56 3.92 24.84
N ASN A 694 -24.03 2.83 25.44
CA ASN A 694 -25.33 2.76 26.11
C ASN A 694 -25.39 3.71 27.31
N ALA A 695 -24.31 3.79 28.11
CA ALA A 695 -24.20 4.76 29.19
C ALA A 695 -24.21 6.21 28.67
N SER A 696 -23.45 6.52 27.61
CA SER A 696 -23.47 7.84 26.97
C SER A 696 -24.85 8.20 26.39
N ASN A 697 -25.54 7.26 25.74
CA ASN A 697 -26.91 7.50 25.24
C ASN A 697 -27.87 7.84 26.38
N THR A 698 -27.79 7.10 27.49
CA THR A 698 -28.61 7.35 28.69
C THR A 698 -28.38 8.75 29.26
N LEU A 699 -27.12 9.21 29.36
CA LEU A 699 -26.81 10.57 29.80
C LEU A 699 -27.34 11.63 28.84
N ARG A 700 -27.29 11.37 27.52
CA ARG A 700 -27.79 12.29 26.49
C ARG A 700 -29.31 12.44 26.57
N ASP A 701 -30.00 11.35 26.83
CA ASP A 701 -31.45 11.34 27.00
C ASP A 701 -31.87 12.09 28.27
N GLN A 702 -31.13 11.90 29.38
CA GLN A 702 -31.35 12.66 30.61
C GLN A 702 -31.14 14.17 30.42
N MET A 703 -30.06 14.56 29.73
CA MET A 703 -29.81 15.97 29.38
C MET A 703 -30.93 16.54 28.51
N SER A 704 -31.38 15.78 27.50
CA SER A 704 -32.47 16.19 26.61
C SER A 704 -33.80 16.34 27.35
N ALA A 705 -34.06 15.49 28.35
CA ALA A 705 -35.22 15.63 29.22
C ALA A 705 -35.13 16.89 30.10
N ILE A 706 -33.95 17.20 30.64
CA ILE A 706 -33.73 18.43 31.40
C ILE A 706 -33.91 19.66 30.51
N ASP A 707 -33.45 19.62 29.26
CA ASP A 707 -33.64 20.73 28.30
C ASP A 707 -35.12 21.00 28.03
N ARG A 708 -35.92 19.95 27.85
CA ARG A 708 -37.38 20.08 27.73
C ARG A 708 -38.03 20.66 28.99
N GLN A 709 -37.58 20.25 30.17
CA GLN A 709 -38.07 20.79 31.45
C GLN A 709 -37.73 22.28 31.63
N MET A 710 -36.49 22.66 31.30
CA MET A 710 -36.07 24.06 31.37
C MET A 710 -36.88 24.92 30.41
N GLU A 711 -37.18 24.44 29.20
CA GLU A 711 -37.99 25.18 28.24
C GLU A 711 -39.42 25.37 28.73
N SER A 712 -40.05 24.31 29.27
CA SER A 712 -41.37 24.41 29.89
C SER A 712 -41.40 25.44 31.03
N ILE A 713 -40.37 25.48 31.88
CA ILE A 713 -40.27 26.45 32.98
C ILE A 713 -40.10 27.87 32.43
N ARG A 714 -39.27 28.07 31.40
CA ARG A 714 -39.10 29.39 30.76
C ARG A 714 -40.41 29.92 30.20
N GLU A 715 -41.18 29.08 29.50
CA GLU A 715 -42.49 29.49 29.02
C GLU A 715 -43.44 29.87 30.15
N GLU A 716 -43.46 29.10 31.24
CA GLU A 716 -44.30 29.38 32.40
C GLU A 716 -43.92 30.71 33.07
N VAL A 717 -42.63 30.94 33.30
CA VAL A 717 -42.11 32.21 33.85
C VAL A 717 -42.49 33.38 32.96
N ASN A 718 -42.34 33.24 31.63
CA ASN A 718 -42.74 34.29 30.67
C ASN A 718 -44.24 34.56 30.69
N ARG A 719 -45.08 33.52 30.69
CA ARG A 719 -46.55 33.67 30.80
C ARG A 719 -46.94 34.35 32.11
N ARG A 720 -46.31 34.00 33.21
CA ARG A 720 -46.57 34.61 34.52
C ARG A 720 -46.13 36.06 34.57
N GLN A 721 -44.98 36.40 33.99
CA GLN A 721 -44.51 37.77 33.88
C GLN A 721 -45.50 38.65 33.12
N LEU A 722 -46.05 38.16 32.00
CA LEU A 722 -47.09 38.87 31.24
C LEU A 722 -48.37 39.05 32.07
N MET A 723 -48.84 38.00 32.73
CA MET A 723 -50.03 38.07 33.59
C MET A 723 -49.85 39.06 34.73
N LEU A 724 -48.69 39.06 35.40
CA LEU A 724 -48.39 40.00 36.48
C LEU A 724 -48.38 41.43 35.94
N ARG A 725 -47.73 41.70 34.80
CA ARG A 725 -47.75 43.02 34.15
C ARG A 725 -49.17 43.50 33.84
N GLU A 726 -50.04 42.62 33.32
CA GLU A 726 -51.45 42.95 33.09
C GLU A 726 -52.20 43.25 34.39
N GLN A 727 -51.99 42.46 35.44
CA GLN A 727 -52.62 42.66 36.75
C GLN A 727 -52.21 44.00 37.37
N PHE A 728 -50.91 44.33 37.34
CA PHE A 728 -50.39 45.60 37.81
C PHE A 728 -50.95 46.78 36.99
N ALA A 729 -51.02 46.65 35.65
CA ALA A 729 -51.60 47.67 34.78
C ALA A 729 -53.12 47.87 35.00
N ARG A 730 -53.87 46.83 35.38
CA ARG A 730 -55.30 46.94 35.76
C ARG A 730 -55.45 47.64 37.11
N MET A 731 -54.63 47.27 38.08
CA MET A 731 -54.63 47.88 39.40
C MET A 731 -54.29 49.38 39.32
N GLU A 732 -53.30 49.76 38.51
CA GLU A 732 -52.92 51.15 38.32
C GLU A 732 -54.05 51.99 37.69
N ARG A 733 -54.77 51.43 36.71
CA ARG A 733 -55.97 52.07 36.14
C ARG A 733 -57.08 52.24 37.18
N ALA A 734 -57.35 51.22 37.99
CA ALA A 734 -58.36 51.30 39.05
C ALA A 734 -57.99 52.35 40.11
N ILE A 735 -56.72 52.43 40.50
CA ILE A 735 -56.23 53.41 41.48
C ILE A 735 -56.25 54.82 40.90
N SER A 736 -55.84 55.01 39.65
CA SER A 736 -55.96 56.30 38.96
C SER A 736 -57.41 56.77 38.87
N GLN A 737 -58.36 55.86 38.58
CA GLN A 737 -59.79 56.16 38.61
C GLN A 737 -60.26 56.55 40.03
N MET A 738 -59.87 55.80 41.06
CA MET A 738 -60.20 56.14 42.46
C MET A 738 -59.61 57.48 42.89
N GLN A 739 -58.37 57.80 42.50
CA GLN A 739 -57.76 59.10 42.78
C GLN A 739 -58.47 60.23 42.04
N SER A 740 -58.88 60.01 40.80
CA SER A 740 -59.68 61.00 40.06
C SER A 740 -61.07 61.22 40.66
N GLN A 741 -61.71 60.16 41.18
CA GLN A 741 -62.98 60.25 41.92
C GLN A 741 -62.78 60.93 43.27
N GLY A 742 -61.71 60.61 44.00
CA GLY A 742 -61.35 61.27 45.25
C GLY A 742 -61.05 62.76 45.06
N ALA A 743 -60.34 63.13 44.00
CA ALA A 743 -60.09 64.53 43.65
C ALA A 743 -61.38 65.26 43.26
N ARG A 744 -62.31 64.60 42.55
CA ARG A 744 -63.64 65.14 42.25
C ARG A 744 -64.50 65.31 43.50
N LEU A 745 -64.47 64.35 44.43
CA LEU A 745 -65.16 64.44 45.71
C LEU A 745 -64.58 65.52 46.61
N ALA A 746 -63.26 65.69 46.61
CA ALA A 746 -62.58 66.78 47.31
C ALA A 746 -62.92 68.15 46.70
N ALA A 747 -62.99 68.24 45.36
CA ALA A 747 -63.45 69.44 44.67
C ALA A 747 -64.92 69.76 45.01
N LEU A 748 -65.81 68.75 45.06
CA LEU A 748 -67.19 68.92 45.51
C LEU A 748 -67.27 69.41 46.96
N ALA A 749 -66.50 68.82 47.86
CA ALA A 749 -66.43 69.23 49.26
C ALA A 749 -65.91 70.66 49.44
N SER A 750 -64.98 71.12 48.58
CA SER A 750 -64.47 72.50 48.57
C SER A 750 -65.43 73.53 47.94
N SER A 751 -66.42 73.07 47.18
CA SER A 751 -67.43 73.91 46.51
C SER A 751 -68.72 74.11 47.32
N LEU A 752 -68.83 73.48 48.51
CA LEU A 752 -69.92 73.75 49.44
C LEU A 752 -69.71 75.15 50.06
N PRO A 753 -70.65 76.10 49.91
CA PRO A 753 -70.49 77.42 50.50
C PRO A 753 -70.47 77.34 52.02
N ARG A 754 -69.49 77.99 52.65
CA ARG A 754 -69.53 78.35 54.08
C ARG A 754 -70.80 79.18 54.31
N VAL A 755 -71.82 78.59 54.92
CA VAL A 755 -72.93 79.36 55.49
C VAL A 755 -72.40 80.04 56.74
N GLY A 756 -72.10 81.34 56.62
CA GLY A 756 -71.98 82.20 57.77
C GLY A 756 -73.35 82.28 58.45
N ILE A 757 -73.50 81.62 59.58
CA ILE A 757 -74.58 81.90 60.52
C ILE A 757 -74.07 83.03 61.41
N ALA A 758 -74.63 84.22 61.20
CA ALA A 758 -74.53 85.32 62.14
C ALA A 758 -75.55 85.09 63.27
N GLY A 759 -75.07 85.07 64.53
CA GLY A 759 -75.85 85.32 65.75
C GLY A 759 -76.79 84.20 66.25
N PHE A 760 -76.53 83.81 67.51
CA PHE A 760 -77.25 82.90 68.42
C PHE A 760 -77.01 81.38 68.28
#